data_AF-A0A662BJ12-F1
#
_entry.id   AF-A0A662BJ12-F1
#
_cell.length_a   1.000
_cell.length_b   1.000
_cell.length_c   1.000
_cell.angle_alpha   90.00
_cell.angle_beta   90.00
_cell.angle_gamma   90.00
#
_symmetry.space_group_name_H-M   'P 1'
#
loop_
_entity.id
_entity.type
_entity.pdbx_description
1 polymer ?
#
loop_
_entity_poly.entity_id
_entity_poly.type
_entity_poly.pdbx_seq_one_letter_code
_entity_poly.pdbx_strand_id
1 'polypeptide(L)'
;NADFNGELYFNLGSISEDILKDDRKMYENGLPKDGVQIPGDNVEITPWSSIPKNQSLLYAFDENDASRTHQDLGLDGVNDEDETVKFGSLFGSDPSADNFKYFRGTEQDNNDASIITRYKDFGLTQGNSPTINNSTESFPTSSTSYPDVEDINKDQTMSAVESYYQYKVSLNRNDLVVGQNYIVDKKISTVKLPNNTTQSTTWYQFRIPISTPEGPNNIINDMTGFTSIRFMRMFLTKFKIPVVLRFGELQLVRGDWRRYTKTLNDAIQPPQEITPIQNQKFEVGVVNIEENEDRQPIPYILPPGIKRERLQGSTTIQQQNEQSLSVKVTDLEPGETRAVFKNTTFDIRMYKQLKMFIHAESIGVSDGVKDDELIGIVRLGSDTDNNYYQIEIPLKITPFGAQIAEDIWPELNNINASIENFGHLKLERLDQGAAVNELFPISIPGEPTEFRIKIKGNPNLSNIRTFMLGVKNNALLPKSMELWFNELRVSDFDNDGSWAAIVNADANFADFADVSVTGSMHTIGFGSLDQSVNERSQDEVKQYGVVSNINIGQLLPKRVSLSIPVNFSYGEEFRDPKYDPQYEDVVFDKGSTNSDVARDYTQRKSLNFINVRKNKTSYDRKPHFYDVENLSVSYLYNEIYHRDYNIQKFIDQKLRASANYNYSFQPFVLEPFKKWGLASEKDYLKFIRDFNLNLLPTSFSLNSNIIRNYNEQLSRSLVEGLPELPTLKQRNFMFDWDYLLSYNLTKSLQFTFRALNNYVYDQFDKGEDIQLYNNFFQIGRPEHYHQTLNLTYKIPFDKFKYLDFISGTYNYTADYDWQAPSFSIIESVGNTIQNANTHNFTADMTMDRLYKNIGLDKLFTKTNTMDAKQDANSGAVVKTKKKLSVGQKIGRVGVDILTSVKNIRLSYTENNGTFLPGYIPEMGFLGRNNYSGSLAPTFGFVFGSQTSIINKALENGWLLSRDLNDNYYSKNYSKSHF
;
A
#
# COMPACT_ATOMS: atom_id res chain seq x y z
N ASN A 1 -11.27 -31.28 -53.74
CA ASN A 1 -9.82 -31.09 -53.58
C ASN A 1 -9.37 -31.64 -52.25
N ALA A 2 -8.77 -32.82 -52.25
CA ALA A 2 -8.19 -33.45 -51.06
C ALA A 2 -6.85 -32.80 -50.63
N ASP A 3 -6.38 -31.80 -51.38
CA ASP A 3 -5.08 -31.16 -51.17
C ASP A 3 -5.10 -30.02 -50.14
N PHE A 4 -6.28 -29.48 -49.81
CA PHE A 4 -6.48 -28.45 -48.77
C PHE A 4 -6.78 -29.05 -47.39
N ASN A 5 -6.55 -30.34 -47.21
CA ASN A 5 -6.80 -30.98 -45.92
C ASN A 5 -5.60 -30.73 -45.00
N GLY A 6 -5.80 -30.04 -43.89
CA GLY A 6 -4.74 -29.72 -42.94
C GLY A 6 -5.27 -29.32 -41.58
N GLU A 7 -4.37 -29.25 -40.61
CA GLU A 7 -4.69 -29.05 -39.20
C GLU A 7 -3.81 -27.94 -38.62
N LEU A 8 -4.39 -27.08 -37.79
CA LEU A 8 -3.72 -26.06 -36.99
C LEU A 8 -3.81 -26.48 -35.52
N TYR A 9 -2.68 -26.45 -34.82
CA TYR A 9 -2.61 -26.77 -33.41
C TYR A 9 -2.20 -25.55 -32.59
N PHE A 10 -2.79 -25.42 -31.39
CA PHE A 10 -2.38 -24.48 -30.36
C PHE A 10 -1.95 -25.28 -29.13
N ASN A 11 -0.69 -25.16 -28.75
CA ASN A 11 -0.19 -25.71 -27.49
C ASN A 11 -0.11 -24.58 -26.46
N LEU A 12 -0.59 -24.82 -25.25
CA LEU A 12 -0.59 -23.86 -24.13
C LEU A 12 -0.04 -24.53 -22.87
N GLY A 13 1.09 -24.07 -22.37
CA GLY A 13 1.68 -24.60 -21.13
C GLY A 13 3.13 -24.20 -20.93
N SER A 14 3.90 -25.14 -20.38
CA SER A 14 5.35 -25.12 -20.44
C SER A 14 5.75 -25.82 -21.74
N ILE A 15 6.39 -25.09 -22.64
CA ILE A 15 6.82 -25.60 -23.93
C ILE A 15 8.33 -25.45 -23.96
N SER A 16 9.01 -26.44 -24.55
CA SER A 16 10.45 -26.40 -24.66
C SER A 16 10.91 -25.20 -25.47
N GLU A 17 11.87 -24.46 -24.91
CA GLU A 17 12.58 -23.35 -25.57
C GLU A 17 13.82 -23.83 -26.34
N ASP A 18 14.26 -25.06 -26.09
CA ASP A 18 15.26 -25.79 -26.89
C ASP A 18 14.67 -26.11 -28.28
N ILE A 19 15.01 -25.26 -29.26
CA ILE A 19 14.52 -25.29 -30.65
C ILE A 19 15.31 -26.34 -31.41
N LEU A 20 16.64 -26.28 -31.35
CA LEU A 20 17.53 -27.30 -31.88
C LEU A 20 17.82 -28.32 -30.78
N LYS A 21 17.25 -29.52 -30.91
CA LYS A 21 17.24 -30.55 -29.86
C LYS A 21 18.64 -31.05 -29.47
N ASP A 22 19.31 -30.34 -28.58
CA ASP A 22 20.62 -30.69 -28.03
C ASP A 22 20.82 -30.40 -26.53
N ASP A 23 19.78 -29.93 -25.83
CA ASP A 23 19.77 -29.63 -24.39
C ASP A 23 20.82 -28.59 -23.97
N ARG A 24 21.27 -27.75 -24.91
CA ARG A 24 22.19 -26.65 -24.67
C ARG A 24 21.57 -25.37 -25.19
N LYS A 25 21.77 -24.30 -24.44
CA LYS A 25 21.19 -23.00 -24.78
C LYS A 25 22.07 -22.27 -25.79
N MET A 26 21.59 -22.12 -27.02
CA MET A 26 22.21 -21.23 -27.98
C MET A 26 21.87 -19.76 -27.70
N TYR A 27 22.87 -18.90 -27.86
CA TYR A 27 22.67 -17.44 -27.90
C TYR A 27 23.80 -16.78 -28.71
N GLU A 28 23.44 -16.13 -29.81
CA GLU A 28 24.38 -15.61 -30.81
C GLU A 28 25.43 -14.63 -30.26
N ASN A 29 25.03 -13.73 -29.37
CA ASN A 29 25.95 -12.70 -28.84
C ASN A 29 27.06 -13.27 -27.92
N GLY A 30 26.97 -14.56 -27.57
CA GLY A 30 28.02 -15.30 -26.88
C GLY A 30 29.12 -15.84 -27.79
N LEU A 31 28.89 -15.88 -29.11
CA LEU A 31 29.87 -16.39 -30.07
C LEU A 31 31.14 -15.54 -30.12
N PRO A 32 32.30 -16.12 -30.44
CA PRO A 32 33.58 -15.41 -30.47
C PRO A 32 33.57 -14.22 -31.44
N LYS A 33 33.92 -13.03 -30.93
CA LYS A 33 33.92 -11.76 -31.70
C LYS A 33 34.90 -11.74 -32.87
N ASP A 34 35.95 -12.55 -32.78
CA ASP A 34 37.00 -12.73 -33.78
C ASP A 34 36.68 -13.83 -34.81
N GLY A 35 35.53 -14.51 -34.65
CA GLY A 35 35.09 -15.60 -35.52
C GLY A 35 35.83 -16.93 -35.32
N VAL A 36 36.82 -16.99 -34.42
CA VAL A 36 37.62 -18.21 -34.23
C VAL A 36 36.92 -19.13 -33.23
N GLN A 37 36.18 -20.11 -33.75
CA GLN A 37 35.51 -21.13 -32.96
C GLN A 37 36.47 -22.29 -32.63
N ILE A 38 36.82 -22.46 -31.34
CA ILE A 38 37.71 -23.51 -30.84
C ILE A 38 36.90 -24.50 -30.00
N PRO A 39 36.64 -25.71 -30.51
CA PRO A 39 35.81 -26.70 -29.81
C PRO A 39 36.40 -27.09 -28.45
N GLY A 40 35.58 -27.01 -27.41
CA GLY A 40 35.94 -27.33 -26.02
C GLY A 40 36.50 -26.17 -25.21
N ASP A 41 36.94 -25.08 -25.85
CA ASP A 41 37.44 -23.87 -25.19
C ASP A 41 36.36 -22.78 -25.12
N ASN A 42 36.09 -22.10 -26.25
CA ASN A 42 35.12 -21.01 -26.32
C ASN A 42 33.73 -21.44 -26.85
N VAL A 43 33.66 -22.54 -27.60
CA VAL A 43 32.41 -23.14 -28.08
C VAL A 43 32.32 -24.64 -27.78
N GLU A 44 31.11 -25.16 -27.60
CA GLU A 44 30.77 -26.59 -27.54
C GLU A 44 30.04 -26.97 -28.83
N ILE A 45 30.53 -27.97 -29.55
CA ILE A 45 29.89 -28.45 -30.79
C ILE A 45 28.86 -29.51 -30.44
N THR A 46 27.62 -29.30 -30.88
CA THR A 46 26.51 -30.27 -30.84
C THR A 46 26.23 -30.80 -32.26
N PRO A 47 25.37 -31.83 -32.41
CA PRO A 47 25.01 -32.36 -33.74
C PRO A 47 24.45 -31.28 -34.69
N TRP A 48 23.78 -30.27 -34.14
CA TRP A 48 23.11 -29.21 -34.90
C TRP A 48 23.92 -27.92 -34.85
N SER A 49 24.48 -27.56 -33.70
CA SER A 49 24.95 -26.19 -33.45
C SER A 49 26.41 -26.11 -32.96
N SER A 50 26.96 -24.91 -32.96
CA SER A 50 28.19 -24.49 -32.30
C SER A 50 27.82 -23.46 -31.23
N ILE A 51 27.82 -23.88 -29.96
CA ILE A 51 27.19 -23.13 -28.87
C ILE A 51 28.26 -22.46 -28.01
N PRO A 52 28.10 -21.19 -27.61
CA PRO A 52 29.05 -20.52 -26.71
C PRO A 52 29.07 -21.15 -25.31
N LYS A 53 30.26 -21.33 -24.74
CA LYS A 53 30.45 -21.96 -23.42
C LYS A 53 30.26 -21.01 -22.23
N ASN A 54 30.35 -19.70 -22.48
CA ASN A 54 30.23 -18.70 -21.42
C ASN A 54 28.78 -18.64 -20.89
N GLN A 55 28.56 -17.97 -19.77
CA GLN A 55 27.20 -17.69 -19.31
C GLN A 55 26.71 -16.39 -19.94
N SER A 56 25.50 -16.37 -20.49
CA SER A 56 24.85 -15.16 -20.98
C SER A 56 24.58 -14.18 -19.84
N LEU A 57 25.11 -12.95 -19.90
CA LEU A 57 24.80 -11.87 -18.94
C LEU A 57 23.67 -10.96 -19.44
N LEU A 58 23.67 -10.65 -20.74
CA LEU A 58 22.73 -9.77 -21.41
C LEU A 58 22.58 -10.25 -22.86
N TYR A 59 21.37 -10.16 -23.43
CA TYR A 59 21.12 -10.39 -24.85
C TYR A 59 21.27 -9.09 -25.63
N ALA A 60 22.51 -8.75 -25.93
CA ALA A 60 22.85 -7.62 -26.76
C ALA A 60 24.16 -7.91 -27.49
N PHE A 61 24.16 -7.62 -28.78
CA PHE A 61 25.38 -7.58 -29.57
C PHE A 61 26.21 -6.34 -29.26
N ASP A 62 27.46 -6.34 -29.70
CA ASP A 62 28.27 -5.12 -29.73
C ASP A 62 27.98 -4.26 -30.97
N GLU A 63 28.51 -3.03 -30.95
CA GLU A 63 28.40 -2.06 -32.05
C GLU A 63 29.46 -2.28 -33.14
N ASN A 64 30.29 -3.32 -33.06
CA ASN A 64 31.37 -3.53 -34.01
C ASN A 64 30.89 -4.34 -35.22
N ASP A 65 30.97 -3.72 -36.40
CA ASP A 65 30.56 -4.31 -37.68
C ASP A 65 31.19 -5.69 -37.94
N ALA A 66 32.49 -5.84 -37.66
CA ALA A 66 33.21 -7.09 -37.90
C ALA A 66 32.86 -8.19 -36.89
N SER A 67 32.46 -7.82 -35.68
CA SER A 67 32.02 -8.80 -34.68
C SER A 67 30.60 -9.26 -34.98
N ARG A 68 29.73 -8.38 -35.50
CA ARG A 68 28.36 -8.74 -35.88
C ARG A 68 28.31 -9.87 -36.88
N THR A 69 29.12 -9.83 -37.94
CA THR A 69 29.14 -10.88 -38.98
C THR A 69 29.57 -12.25 -38.48
N HIS A 70 30.29 -12.31 -37.36
CA HIS A 70 30.72 -13.57 -36.73
C HIS A 70 29.78 -14.06 -35.63
N GLN A 71 28.83 -13.22 -35.20
CA GLN A 71 27.88 -13.54 -34.12
C GLN A 71 26.46 -13.78 -34.65
N ASP A 72 26.01 -13.02 -35.66
CA ASP A 72 24.68 -13.09 -36.29
C ASP A 72 24.60 -14.30 -37.26
N LEU A 73 24.85 -15.48 -36.70
CA LEU A 73 25.02 -16.76 -37.40
C LEU A 73 23.82 -17.71 -37.22
N GLY A 74 22.68 -17.21 -36.76
CA GLY A 74 21.51 -18.02 -36.48
C GLY A 74 21.59 -18.87 -35.22
N LEU A 75 20.59 -19.75 -35.07
CA LEU A 75 20.50 -20.67 -33.93
C LEU A 75 21.47 -21.86 -34.02
N ASP A 76 22.06 -22.12 -35.18
CA ASP A 76 23.11 -23.13 -35.29
C ASP A 76 24.50 -22.55 -34.93
N GLY A 77 24.71 -21.23 -35.07
CA GLY A 77 25.99 -20.58 -34.74
C GLY A 77 27.10 -20.94 -35.71
N VAL A 78 26.76 -21.41 -36.90
CA VAL A 78 27.69 -21.80 -37.96
C VAL A 78 27.47 -20.85 -39.14
N ASN A 79 28.50 -20.64 -39.96
CA ASN A 79 28.32 -19.88 -41.22
C ASN A 79 28.14 -20.85 -42.39
N ASP A 80 27.65 -20.37 -43.53
CA ASP A 80 27.37 -21.18 -44.73
C ASP A 80 28.56 -22.06 -45.18
N GLU A 81 29.79 -21.53 -45.04
CA GLU A 81 31.02 -22.24 -45.40
C GLU A 81 31.26 -23.46 -44.49
N ASP A 82 31.14 -23.27 -43.18
CA ASP A 82 31.33 -24.31 -42.17
C ASP A 82 30.12 -25.26 -42.10
N GLU A 83 28.91 -24.79 -42.42
CA GLU A 83 27.73 -25.64 -42.59
C GLU A 83 27.92 -26.63 -43.74
N THR A 84 28.47 -26.18 -44.86
CA THR A 84 28.78 -27.05 -46.00
C THR A 84 29.78 -28.14 -45.60
N VAL A 85 30.71 -27.83 -44.68
CA VAL A 85 31.64 -28.81 -44.10
C VAL A 85 30.92 -29.76 -43.14
N LYS A 86 29.98 -29.27 -42.32
CA LYS A 86 29.27 -30.03 -41.28
C LYS A 86 28.16 -30.95 -41.83
N PHE A 87 27.33 -30.43 -42.73
CA PHE A 87 26.13 -31.10 -43.26
C PHE A 87 26.31 -31.63 -44.70
N GLY A 88 27.37 -31.20 -45.38
CA GLY A 88 27.71 -31.61 -46.74
C GLY A 88 27.01 -30.78 -47.83
N SER A 89 27.56 -30.84 -49.04
CA SER A 89 27.11 -30.01 -50.19
C SER A 89 25.84 -30.50 -50.90
N LEU A 90 25.16 -31.53 -50.38
CA LEU A 90 23.96 -32.10 -50.99
C LEU A 90 22.74 -31.15 -50.94
N PHE A 91 22.73 -30.20 -50.01
CA PHE A 91 21.61 -29.31 -49.76
C PHE A 91 21.75 -27.90 -50.36
N GLY A 92 22.86 -27.63 -51.05
CA GLY A 92 23.13 -26.32 -51.68
C GLY A 92 24.29 -25.59 -51.02
N SER A 93 24.33 -24.26 -51.17
CA SER A 93 25.31 -23.38 -50.54
C SER A 93 24.96 -22.99 -49.11
N ASP A 94 23.71 -23.21 -48.71
CA ASP A 94 23.15 -22.95 -47.37
C ASP A 94 22.42 -24.23 -46.93
N PRO A 95 23.12 -25.19 -46.32
CA PRO A 95 22.53 -26.44 -45.84
C PRO A 95 21.54 -26.26 -44.69
N SER A 96 21.72 -25.27 -43.80
CA SER A 96 20.84 -25.02 -42.64
C SER A 96 19.54 -24.29 -43.00
N ALA A 97 19.52 -23.60 -44.15
CA ALA A 97 18.39 -22.86 -44.71
C ALA A 97 17.84 -21.76 -43.78
N ASP A 98 18.73 -21.06 -43.08
CA ASP A 98 18.41 -20.02 -42.09
C ASP A 98 18.91 -18.62 -42.47
N ASN A 99 19.37 -18.43 -43.71
CA ASN A 99 19.72 -17.12 -44.27
C ASN A 99 18.53 -16.15 -44.38
N PHE A 100 18.60 -15.04 -43.66
CA PHE A 100 17.61 -13.97 -43.70
C PHE A 100 17.62 -13.17 -45.02
N LYS A 101 16.42 -12.85 -45.53
CA LYS A 101 16.26 -11.88 -46.64
C LYS A 101 15.29 -10.75 -46.30
N TYR A 102 15.75 -9.51 -46.49
CA TYR A 102 14.91 -8.33 -46.28
C TYR A 102 13.82 -8.19 -47.36
N PHE A 103 12.58 -7.99 -46.94
CA PHE A 103 11.39 -7.99 -47.82
C PHE A 103 11.40 -6.90 -48.93
N ARG A 104 12.20 -5.83 -48.77
CA ARG A 104 12.40 -4.75 -49.76
C ARG A 104 13.77 -4.78 -50.45
N GLY A 105 14.50 -5.89 -50.35
CA GLY A 105 15.81 -6.01 -51.00
C GLY A 105 15.72 -5.92 -52.52
N THR A 106 16.80 -5.43 -53.13
CA THR A 106 16.94 -5.27 -54.59
C THR A 106 16.78 -6.60 -55.33
N GLU A 107 17.16 -7.73 -54.72
CA GLU A 107 16.94 -9.08 -55.28
C GLU A 107 15.44 -9.36 -55.50
N GLN A 108 14.60 -9.04 -54.52
CA GLN A 108 13.15 -9.26 -54.59
C GLN A 108 12.49 -8.31 -55.60
N ASP A 109 13.03 -7.10 -55.76
CA ASP A 109 12.58 -6.14 -56.77
C ASP A 109 12.93 -6.58 -58.19
N ASN A 110 14.17 -7.07 -58.40
CA ASN A 110 14.60 -7.61 -59.69
C ASN A 110 13.78 -8.83 -60.13
N ASN A 111 13.28 -9.62 -59.17
CA ASN A 111 12.46 -10.80 -59.41
C ASN A 111 10.95 -10.50 -59.52
N ASP A 112 10.53 -9.23 -59.43
CA ASP A 112 9.11 -8.81 -59.36
C ASP A 112 8.30 -9.66 -58.36
N ALA A 113 8.89 -9.88 -57.18
CA ALA A 113 8.37 -10.83 -56.22
C ALA A 113 7.04 -10.38 -55.61
N SER A 114 6.09 -11.31 -55.49
CA SER A 114 4.81 -11.09 -54.82
C SER A 114 5.00 -10.77 -53.32
N ILE A 115 4.02 -10.13 -52.68
CA ILE A 115 4.08 -9.83 -51.23
C ILE A 115 4.36 -11.10 -50.40
N ILE A 116 3.73 -12.23 -50.72
CA ILE A 116 3.94 -13.48 -49.97
C ILE A 116 5.37 -13.99 -50.16
N THR A 117 5.89 -13.92 -51.39
CA THR A 117 7.26 -14.34 -51.71
C THR A 117 8.29 -13.49 -50.97
N ARG A 118 8.05 -12.17 -50.85
CA ARG A 118 8.95 -11.23 -50.16
C ARG A 118 9.14 -11.52 -48.67
N TYR A 119 8.12 -12.05 -48.00
CA TYR A 119 8.18 -12.38 -46.58
C TYR A 119 8.56 -13.84 -46.30
N LYS A 120 8.83 -14.65 -47.33
CA LYS A 120 9.09 -16.08 -47.18
C LYS A 120 10.31 -16.37 -46.29
N ASP A 121 11.39 -15.64 -46.51
CA ASP A 121 12.69 -15.83 -45.85
C ASP A 121 13.00 -14.69 -44.84
N PHE A 122 11.98 -13.89 -44.49
CA PHE A 122 12.14 -12.76 -43.56
C PHE A 122 12.17 -13.19 -42.09
N GLY A 123 11.67 -14.39 -41.77
CA GLY A 123 11.64 -14.92 -40.41
C GLY A 123 12.84 -15.80 -40.04
N LEU A 124 13.86 -15.87 -40.90
CA LEU A 124 15.06 -16.67 -40.68
C LEU A 124 16.10 -15.87 -39.86
N THR A 125 17.06 -16.57 -39.26
CA THR A 125 17.87 -16.06 -38.13
C THR A 125 19.22 -15.50 -38.55
N GLN A 126 19.94 -16.18 -39.44
CA GLN A 126 21.28 -15.75 -39.84
C GLN A 126 21.24 -14.45 -40.64
N GLY A 127 21.99 -13.44 -40.22
CA GLY A 127 22.06 -12.16 -40.90
C GLY A 127 20.82 -11.27 -40.72
N ASN A 128 19.98 -11.54 -39.72
CA ASN A 128 18.73 -10.80 -39.49
C ASN A 128 18.93 -9.49 -38.68
N SER A 129 20.12 -9.31 -38.11
CA SER A 129 20.46 -8.18 -37.22
C SER A 129 21.70 -7.37 -37.66
N PRO A 130 21.89 -7.05 -38.96
CA PRO A 130 23.07 -6.34 -39.44
C PRO A 130 23.16 -4.93 -38.87
N THR A 131 24.40 -4.43 -38.73
CA THR A 131 24.64 -3.01 -38.45
C THR A 131 24.33 -2.14 -39.67
N ILE A 132 24.29 -0.82 -39.48
CA ILE A 132 24.04 0.14 -40.58
C ILE A 132 25.09 -0.01 -41.68
N ASN A 133 26.36 -0.24 -41.33
CA ASN A 133 27.44 -0.38 -42.31
C ASN A 133 27.44 -1.75 -43.01
N ASN A 134 26.90 -2.79 -42.35
CA ASN A 134 26.76 -4.14 -42.93
C ASN A 134 25.48 -4.30 -43.76
N SER A 135 24.58 -3.30 -43.78
CA SER A 135 23.39 -3.33 -44.61
C SER A 135 23.78 -3.28 -46.09
N THR A 136 23.26 -4.23 -46.89
CA THR A 136 23.55 -4.33 -48.32
C THR A 136 22.79 -3.30 -49.16
N GLU A 137 21.84 -2.59 -48.56
CA GLU A 137 20.95 -1.61 -49.20
C GLU A 137 21.19 -0.19 -48.68
N SER A 138 20.67 0.81 -49.40
CA SER A 138 20.73 2.24 -48.98
C SER A 138 19.91 2.60 -47.74
N PHE A 139 19.21 1.63 -47.15
CA PHE A 139 18.37 1.74 -45.97
C PHE A 139 18.66 0.56 -45.02
N PRO A 140 18.40 0.71 -43.71
CA PRO A 140 18.62 -0.38 -42.76
C PRO A 140 17.81 -1.62 -43.12
N THR A 141 18.48 -2.77 -43.21
CA THR A 141 17.88 -4.06 -43.58
C THR A 141 17.68 -5.00 -42.39
N SER A 142 17.89 -4.52 -41.15
CA SER A 142 17.70 -5.35 -39.95
C SER A 142 16.22 -5.60 -39.64
N SER A 143 15.91 -6.82 -39.21
CA SER A 143 14.60 -7.20 -38.67
C SER A 143 14.54 -7.00 -37.15
N THR A 144 15.65 -7.24 -36.47
CA THR A 144 15.84 -7.13 -35.03
C THR A 144 17.22 -6.53 -34.71
N SER A 145 17.38 -5.99 -33.51
CA SER A 145 18.68 -5.58 -32.95
C SER A 145 19.18 -6.50 -31.84
N TYR A 146 18.32 -7.44 -31.41
CA TYR A 146 18.61 -8.43 -30.38
C TYR A 146 19.16 -9.70 -31.02
N PRO A 147 20.07 -10.42 -30.35
CA PRO A 147 20.48 -11.75 -30.78
C PRO A 147 19.33 -12.73 -30.72
N ASP A 148 19.35 -13.71 -31.62
CA ASP A 148 18.52 -14.89 -31.54
C ASP A 148 19.07 -15.83 -30.45
N VAL A 149 18.16 -16.25 -29.57
CA VAL A 149 18.47 -17.02 -28.37
C VAL A 149 17.40 -18.05 -28.09
N GLU A 150 17.79 -19.20 -27.55
CA GLU A 150 16.88 -20.24 -27.05
C GLU A 150 16.40 -19.91 -25.62
N ASP A 151 15.85 -18.71 -25.47
CA ASP A 151 15.24 -18.17 -24.25
C ASP A 151 14.19 -17.12 -24.67
N ILE A 152 12.97 -17.60 -24.91
CA ILE A 152 11.88 -16.82 -25.50
C ILE A 152 11.27 -15.86 -24.46
N ASN A 153 11.16 -16.29 -23.20
CA ASN A 153 10.61 -15.45 -22.13
C ASN A 153 11.64 -14.49 -21.50
N LYS A 154 12.93 -14.64 -21.83
CA LYS A 154 14.07 -13.85 -21.36
C LYS A 154 14.32 -13.99 -19.85
N ASP A 155 14.07 -15.16 -19.28
CA ASP A 155 14.34 -15.46 -17.86
C ASP A 155 15.79 -15.86 -17.57
N GLN A 156 16.66 -15.80 -18.58
CA GLN A 156 18.08 -16.15 -18.58
C GLN A 156 18.36 -17.64 -18.44
N THR A 157 17.32 -18.48 -18.36
CA THR A 157 17.43 -19.93 -18.41
C THR A 157 16.84 -20.45 -19.71
N MET A 158 17.03 -21.73 -19.99
CA MET A 158 16.34 -22.40 -21.09
C MET A 158 15.49 -23.50 -20.46
N SER A 159 14.17 -23.43 -20.66
CA SER A 159 13.28 -24.51 -20.23
C SER A 159 13.22 -25.59 -21.32
N ALA A 160 13.83 -26.75 -21.09
CA ALA A 160 13.68 -27.93 -21.96
C ALA A 160 12.40 -28.76 -21.66
N VAL A 161 11.57 -28.29 -20.71
CA VAL A 161 10.38 -29.03 -20.26
C VAL A 161 9.24 -28.83 -21.26
N GLU A 162 8.69 -29.95 -21.75
CA GLU A 162 7.41 -29.99 -22.46
C GLU A 162 6.32 -30.45 -21.49
N SER A 163 5.31 -29.63 -21.24
CA SER A 163 4.12 -29.95 -20.45
C SER A 163 3.03 -28.95 -20.80
N TYR A 164 2.12 -29.32 -21.70
CA TYR A 164 1.15 -28.40 -22.29
C TYR A 164 -0.19 -29.06 -22.61
N TYR A 165 -1.21 -28.22 -22.74
CA TYR A 165 -2.49 -28.58 -23.33
C TYR A 165 -2.47 -28.31 -24.84
N GLN A 166 -2.97 -29.26 -25.62
CA GLN A 166 -3.04 -29.16 -27.07
C GLN A 166 -4.49 -28.98 -27.56
N TYR A 167 -4.72 -27.97 -28.40
CA TYR A 167 -6.01 -27.69 -29.02
C TYR A 167 -5.87 -27.81 -30.53
N LYS A 168 -6.76 -28.58 -31.15
CA LYS A 168 -6.71 -28.91 -32.57
C LYS A 168 -7.83 -28.20 -33.32
N VAL A 169 -7.48 -27.44 -34.34
CA VAL A 169 -8.42 -26.83 -35.29
C VAL A 169 -8.26 -27.50 -36.65
N SER A 170 -9.33 -28.11 -37.15
CA SER A 170 -9.38 -28.63 -38.51
C SER A 170 -9.54 -27.47 -39.50
N LEU A 171 -8.80 -27.49 -40.60
CA LEU A 171 -8.94 -26.49 -41.67
C LEU A 171 -9.51 -27.12 -42.95
N ASN A 172 -10.10 -28.32 -42.82
CA ASN A 172 -10.80 -28.97 -43.91
C ASN A 172 -12.10 -28.23 -44.23
N ARG A 173 -12.39 -28.04 -45.52
CA ARG A 173 -13.59 -27.32 -45.97
C ARG A 173 -14.91 -27.88 -45.42
N ASN A 174 -15.00 -29.19 -45.20
CA ASN A 174 -16.20 -29.84 -44.67
C ASN A 174 -16.41 -29.55 -43.17
N ASP A 175 -15.34 -29.23 -42.44
CA ASP A 175 -15.36 -28.98 -41.00
C ASP A 175 -15.52 -27.48 -40.68
N LEU A 176 -15.51 -26.62 -41.72
CA LEU A 176 -15.73 -25.17 -41.60
C LEU A 176 -17.22 -24.82 -41.56
N VAL A 177 -17.93 -25.39 -40.58
CA VAL A 177 -19.37 -25.22 -40.36
C VAL A 177 -19.59 -24.65 -38.95
N VAL A 178 -20.47 -23.65 -38.83
CA VAL A 178 -20.83 -23.03 -37.54
C VAL A 178 -21.38 -24.10 -36.59
N GLY A 179 -20.93 -24.10 -35.34
CA GLY A 179 -21.29 -25.08 -34.32
C GLY A 179 -20.40 -26.34 -34.29
N GLN A 180 -19.45 -26.47 -35.21
CA GLN A 180 -18.40 -27.50 -35.18
C GLN A 180 -17.02 -26.83 -35.19
N ASN A 181 -15.98 -27.58 -34.79
CA ASN A 181 -14.59 -27.14 -34.96
C ASN A 181 -14.29 -25.74 -34.35
N TYR A 182 -14.92 -25.46 -33.20
CA TYR A 182 -14.85 -24.18 -32.47
C TYR A 182 -15.36 -22.94 -33.21
N ILE A 183 -16.09 -23.09 -34.32
CA ILE A 183 -16.61 -21.95 -35.07
C ILE A 183 -17.92 -21.48 -34.42
N VAL A 184 -17.90 -20.27 -33.88
CA VAL A 184 -19.09 -19.65 -33.27
C VAL A 184 -19.89 -18.84 -34.27
N ASP A 185 -19.23 -18.25 -35.27
CA ASP A 185 -19.87 -17.41 -36.27
C ASP A 185 -19.09 -17.41 -37.60
N LYS A 186 -19.76 -17.03 -38.68
CA LYS A 186 -19.16 -16.77 -39.99
C LYS A 186 -19.77 -15.54 -40.66
N LYS A 187 -18.94 -14.68 -41.23
CA LYS A 187 -19.37 -13.49 -41.97
C LYS A 187 -18.81 -13.50 -43.38
N ILE A 188 -19.67 -13.25 -44.37
CA ILE A 188 -19.26 -13.13 -45.77
C ILE A 188 -19.22 -11.65 -46.14
N SER A 189 -18.05 -11.15 -46.51
CA SER A 189 -17.84 -9.76 -46.90
C SER A 189 -17.39 -9.66 -48.36
N THR A 190 -17.98 -8.76 -49.12
CA THR A 190 -17.55 -8.46 -50.50
C THR A 190 -16.70 -7.18 -50.50
N VAL A 191 -15.45 -7.30 -50.95
CA VAL A 191 -14.47 -6.20 -50.93
C VAL A 191 -14.04 -5.85 -52.35
N LYS A 192 -13.91 -4.55 -52.64
CA LYS A 192 -13.33 -4.05 -53.90
C LYS A 192 -11.81 -3.88 -53.74
N LEU A 193 -11.05 -4.65 -54.51
CA LEU A 193 -9.59 -4.65 -54.50
C LEU A 193 -9.01 -3.42 -55.25
N PRO A 194 -7.74 -3.02 -55.00
CA PRO A 194 -7.09 -1.90 -55.69
C PRO A 194 -7.04 -2.02 -57.22
N ASN A 195 -7.09 -3.25 -57.74
CA ASN A 195 -7.19 -3.56 -59.17
C ASN A 195 -8.62 -3.39 -59.73
N ASN A 196 -9.55 -2.80 -58.96
CA ASN A 196 -10.97 -2.62 -59.27
C ASN A 196 -11.81 -3.90 -59.41
N THR A 197 -11.28 -5.08 -59.08
CA THR A 197 -12.07 -6.32 -59.03
C THR A 197 -12.77 -6.48 -57.67
N THR A 198 -13.92 -7.14 -57.65
CA THR A 198 -14.64 -7.48 -56.41
C THR A 198 -14.37 -8.93 -56.03
N GLN A 199 -13.97 -9.16 -54.78
CA GLN A 199 -13.75 -10.49 -54.23
C GLN A 199 -14.64 -10.72 -53.01
N SER A 200 -15.25 -11.90 -52.93
CA SER A 200 -15.95 -12.35 -51.72
C SER A 200 -14.96 -13.06 -50.80
N THR A 201 -14.94 -12.67 -49.53
CA THR A 201 -14.09 -13.25 -48.48
C THR A 201 -14.98 -13.69 -47.32
N THR A 202 -14.68 -14.88 -46.77
CA THR A 202 -15.37 -15.39 -45.59
C THR A 202 -14.48 -15.24 -44.37
N TRP A 203 -15.01 -14.62 -43.32
CA TRP A 203 -14.42 -14.53 -41.99
C TRP A 203 -15.03 -15.60 -41.10
N TYR A 204 -14.19 -16.41 -40.46
CA TYR A 204 -14.61 -17.40 -39.49
C TYR A 204 -14.16 -16.94 -38.09
N GLN A 205 -15.10 -16.89 -37.15
CA GLN A 205 -14.79 -16.60 -35.75
C GLN A 205 -14.60 -17.92 -35.00
N PHE A 206 -13.35 -18.22 -34.63
CA PHE A 206 -13.01 -19.38 -33.81
C PHE A 206 -12.97 -18.99 -32.33
N ARG A 207 -13.61 -19.78 -31.47
CA ARG A 207 -13.58 -19.61 -30.00
C ARG A 207 -13.23 -20.94 -29.35
N ILE A 208 -11.97 -21.09 -28.97
CA ILE A 208 -11.45 -22.33 -28.37
C ILE A 208 -11.56 -22.24 -26.84
N PRO A 209 -12.34 -23.12 -26.17
CA PRO A 209 -12.48 -23.10 -24.72
C PRO A 209 -11.23 -23.69 -24.04
N ILE A 210 -10.34 -22.81 -23.60
CA ILE A 210 -9.04 -23.23 -23.05
C ILE A 210 -9.13 -24.00 -21.73
N SER A 211 -10.21 -23.96 -20.96
CA SER A 211 -10.24 -24.60 -19.62
C SER A 211 -10.64 -26.08 -19.65
N THR A 212 -10.94 -26.63 -20.83
CA THR A 212 -11.39 -28.01 -21.02
C THR A 212 -10.69 -28.63 -22.23
N PRO A 213 -9.54 -29.29 -22.06
CA PRO A 213 -8.93 -30.04 -23.15
C PRO A 213 -9.88 -31.16 -23.62
N GLU A 214 -9.93 -31.44 -24.92
CA GLU A 214 -10.88 -32.41 -25.53
C GLU A 214 -10.62 -33.89 -25.16
N GLY A 215 -9.66 -34.17 -24.29
CA GLY A 215 -9.39 -35.51 -23.79
C GLY A 215 -8.03 -35.65 -23.13
N PRO A 216 -7.76 -36.79 -22.46
CA PRO A 216 -6.48 -37.04 -21.80
C PRO A 216 -5.30 -37.07 -22.79
N ASN A 217 -5.53 -37.49 -24.05
CA ASN A 217 -4.49 -37.53 -25.09
C ASN A 217 -3.99 -36.13 -25.52
N ASN A 218 -4.74 -35.07 -25.18
CA ASN A 218 -4.36 -33.69 -25.47
C ASN A 218 -3.64 -33.01 -24.29
N ILE A 219 -3.41 -33.76 -23.19
CA ILE A 219 -2.62 -33.35 -22.05
C ILE A 219 -1.25 -34.01 -22.21
N ILE A 220 -0.24 -33.23 -22.55
CA ILE A 220 1.12 -33.75 -22.75
C ILE A 220 1.87 -33.65 -21.42
N ASN A 221 2.51 -34.77 -21.03
CA ASN A 221 3.30 -34.90 -19.80
C ASN A 221 2.54 -34.52 -18.52
N ASP A 222 1.29 -34.97 -18.41
CA ASP A 222 0.46 -34.88 -17.20
C ASP A 222 0.32 -33.46 -16.61
N MET A 223 0.24 -32.44 -17.48
CA MET A 223 0.00 -31.06 -17.06
C MET A 223 -1.27 -30.92 -16.21
N THR A 224 -1.14 -30.30 -15.04
CA THR A 224 -2.25 -30.06 -14.11
C THR A 224 -2.54 -28.57 -13.92
N GLY A 225 -3.78 -28.18 -14.20
CA GLY A 225 -4.27 -26.82 -13.99
C GLY A 225 -3.73 -25.77 -14.96
N PHE A 226 -4.28 -24.56 -14.87
CA PHE A 226 -3.98 -23.41 -15.75
C PHE A 226 -3.20 -22.30 -15.04
N THR A 227 -2.63 -22.59 -13.86
CA THR A 227 -1.99 -21.57 -13.00
C THR A 227 -0.61 -21.13 -13.49
N SER A 228 0.07 -21.94 -14.31
CA SER A 228 1.46 -21.72 -14.72
C SER A 228 1.69 -21.95 -16.22
N ILE A 229 0.86 -21.33 -17.06
CA ILE A 229 1.08 -21.31 -18.52
C ILE A 229 2.10 -20.21 -18.84
N ARG A 230 3.21 -20.58 -19.50
CA ARG A 230 4.29 -19.66 -19.86
C ARG A 230 4.37 -19.39 -21.35
N PHE A 231 4.08 -20.40 -22.17
CA PHE A 231 4.29 -20.37 -23.61
C PHE A 231 3.04 -20.80 -24.38
N MET A 232 2.87 -20.23 -25.57
CA MET A 232 1.94 -20.67 -26.59
C MET A 232 2.72 -21.04 -27.85
N ARG A 233 2.54 -22.25 -28.38
CA ARG A 233 3.10 -22.68 -29.66
C ARG A 233 2.00 -22.99 -30.65
N MET A 234 2.08 -22.40 -31.84
CA MET A 234 1.18 -22.68 -32.94
C MET A 234 1.92 -23.41 -34.05
N PHE A 235 1.32 -24.44 -34.64
CA PHE A 235 1.93 -25.11 -35.78
C PHE A 235 0.88 -25.69 -36.74
N LEU A 236 1.27 -25.81 -38.00
CA LEU A 236 0.45 -26.34 -39.09
C LEU A 236 1.01 -27.70 -39.51
N THR A 237 0.12 -28.65 -39.79
CA THR A 237 0.53 -29.97 -40.28
C THR A 237 -0.48 -30.53 -41.28
N LYS A 238 -0.07 -31.58 -42.00
CA LYS A 238 -0.85 -32.35 -43.00
C LYS A 238 -1.24 -31.64 -44.30
N PHE A 239 -0.92 -30.36 -44.47
CA PHE A 239 -1.13 -29.67 -45.74
C PHE A 239 -0.24 -30.25 -46.86
N LYS A 240 -0.82 -30.48 -48.04
CA LYS A 240 -0.10 -30.98 -49.23
C LYS A 240 0.36 -29.89 -50.18
N ILE A 241 -0.10 -28.67 -49.95
CA ILE A 241 0.21 -27.47 -50.72
C ILE A 241 0.56 -26.33 -49.77
N PRO A 242 1.30 -25.31 -50.22
CA PRO A 242 1.53 -24.11 -49.43
C PRO A 242 0.21 -23.44 -49.04
N VAL A 243 0.08 -23.10 -47.76
CA VAL A 243 -1.10 -22.42 -47.22
C VAL A 243 -0.69 -21.15 -46.48
N VAL A 244 -1.54 -20.13 -46.56
CA VAL A 244 -1.38 -18.88 -45.82
C VAL A 244 -2.62 -18.67 -44.98
N LEU A 245 -2.43 -18.64 -43.66
CA LEU A 245 -3.49 -18.26 -42.72
C LEU A 245 -3.33 -16.79 -42.35
N ARG A 246 -4.45 -16.07 -42.37
CA ARG A 246 -4.51 -14.67 -41.95
C ARG A 246 -5.47 -14.58 -40.78
N PHE A 247 -4.93 -14.24 -39.62
CA PHE A 247 -5.72 -13.96 -38.43
C PHE A 247 -6.09 -12.48 -38.47
N GLY A 248 -7.38 -12.16 -38.60
CA GLY A 248 -7.84 -10.77 -38.48
C GLY A 248 -7.59 -10.25 -37.07
N GLU A 249 -7.88 -11.10 -36.09
CA GLU A 249 -7.55 -10.91 -34.70
C GLU A 249 -7.27 -12.29 -34.07
N LEU A 250 -6.20 -12.38 -33.29
CA LEU A 250 -5.86 -13.56 -32.49
C LEU A 250 -5.63 -13.07 -31.07
N GLN A 251 -6.52 -13.47 -30.15
CA GLN A 251 -6.51 -12.98 -28.79
C GLN A 251 -6.82 -14.08 -27.77
N LEU A 252 -6.23 -13.97 -26.59
CA LEU A 252 -6.61 -14.72 -25.40
C LEU A 252 -7.62 -13.90 -24.60
N VAL A 253 -8.90 -14.25 -24.72
CA VAL A 253 -9.99 -13.53 -24.05
C VAL A 253 -10.23 -14.11 -22.66
N ARG A 254 -10.23 -13.25 -21.64
CA ARG A 254 -10.63 -13.60 -20.28
C ARG A 254 -12.10 -13.22 -20.05
N GLY A 255 -12.92 -14.20 -19.67
CA GLY A 255 -14.26 -13.92 -19.13
C GLY A 255 -14.20 -13.50 -17.67
N ASP A 256 -15.00 -12.50 -17.27
CA ASP A 256 -15.19 -12.15 -15.86
C ASP A 256 -16.14 -13.09 -15.14
N TRP A 257 -17.02 -13.76 -15.89
CA TRP A 257 -17.90 -14.80 -15.39
C TRP A 257 -17.18 -16.14 -15.39
N ARG A 258 -17.23 -16.83 -14.25
CA ARG A 258 -16.58 -18.12 -14.05
C ARG A 258 -17.63 -19.23 -14.02
N ARG A 259 -17.34 -20.36 -14.66
CA ARG A 259 -18.17 -21.56 -14.56
C ARG A 259 -18.15 -22.07 -13.12
N TYR A 260 -19.32 -22.40 -12.59
CA TYR A 260 -19.43 -23.09 -11.32
C TYR A 260 -19.24 -24.60 -11.55
N THR A 261 -18.22 -25.20 -10.92
CA THR A 261 -17.77 -26.57 -11.22
C THR A 261 -18.34 -27.63 -10.28
N LYS A 262 -19.26 -27.28 -9.38
CA LYS A 262 -19.88 -28.24 -8.45
C LYS A 262 -21.36 -28.45 -8.75
N THR A 263 -21.91 -29.54 -8.25
CA THR A 263 -23.35 -29.83 -8.32
C THR A 263 -24.14 -28.84 -7.47
N LEU A 264 -25.16 -28.20 -8.06
CA LEU A 264 -26.04 -27.23 -7.40
C LEU A 264 -27.37 -27.83 -6.91
N ASN A 265 -27.45 -29.15 -6.78
CA ASN A 265 -28.64 -29.85 -6.30
C ASN A 265 -28.57 -29.98 -4.77
N ASP A 266 -29.53 -29.37 -4.05
CA ASP A 266 -29.57 -29.41 -2.58
C ASP A 266 -29.70 -30.83 -2.02
N ALA A 267 -30.22 -31.80 -2.79
CA ALA A 267 -30.28 -33.21 -2.40
C ALA A 267 -28.89 -33.90 -2.35
N ILE A 268 -27.84 -33.28 -2.92
CA ILE A 268 -26.48 -33.82 -2.96
C ILE A 268 -25.62 -33.03 -1.96
N GLN A 269 -25.42 -33.59 -0.76
CA GLN A 269 -24.59 -33.01 0.30
C GLN A 269 -23.47 -34.00 0.70
N PRO A 270 -22.18 -33.62 0.60
CA PRO A 270 -21.65 -32.34 0.09
C PRO A 270 -21.76 -32.23 -1.44
N PRO A 271 -21.75 -31.00 -2.01
CA PRO A 271 -21.65 -30.79 -3.45
C PRO A 271 -20.44 -31.51 -4.06
N GLN A 272 -20.66 -32.20 -5.18
CA GLN A 272 -19.64 -32.97 -5.88
C GLN A 272 -19.08 -32.15 -7.06
N GLU A 273 -17.82 -32.34 -7.42
CA GLU A 273 -17.25 -31.74 -8.63
C GLU A 273 -17.88 -32.37 -9.89
N ILE A 274 -18.18 -31.54 -10.88
CA ILE A 274 -18.70 -32.01 -12.17
C ILE A 274 -17.62 -32.77 -12.95
N THR A 275 -18.04 -33.76 -13.72
CA THR A 275 -17.10 -34.52 -14.56
C THR A 275 -16.53 -33.64 -15.71
N PRO A 276 -15.32 -33.93 -16.22
CA PRO A 276 -14.75 -33.20 -17.36
C PRO A 276 -15.66 -33.20 -18.60
N ILE A 277 -16.38 -34.31 -18.84
CA ILE A 277 -17.33 -34.44 -19.95
C ILE A 277 -18.51 -33.48 -19.77
N GLN A 278 -19.09 -33.41 -18.57
CA GLN A 278 -20.16 -32.45 -18.27
C GLN A 278 -19.69 -31.00 -18.38
N ASN A 279 -18.44 -30.71 -18.00
CA ASN A 279 -17.87 -29.37 -18.11
C ASN A 279 -17.61 -28.98 -19.58
N GLN A 280 -17.25 -29.94 -20.45
CA GLN A 280 -17.12 -29.69 -21.90
C GLN A 280 -18.46 -29.34 -22.55
N LYS A 281 -19.56 -29.92 -22.08
CA LYS A 281 -20.92 -29.60 -22.54
C LYS A 281 -21.45 -28.23 -22.10
N PHE A 282 -20.67 -27.50 -21.30
CA PHE A 282 -21.02 -26.20 -20.75
C PHE A 282 -20.07 -25.10 -21.22
N GLU A 283 -20.53 -24.28 -22.16
CA GLU A 283 -19.79 -23.18 -22.76
C GLU A 283 -20.26 -21.84 -22.21
N VAL A 284 -19.31 -20.95 -21.95
CA VAL A 284 -19.57 -19.57 -21.52
C VAL A 284 -18.86 -18.64 -22.47
N GLY A 285 -19.59 -17.65 -22.96
CA GLY A 285 -19.06 -16.68 -23.90
C GLY A 285 -19.79 -15.36 -23.82
N VAL A 286 -19.55 -14.56 -24.85
CA VAL A 286 -20.19 -13.27 -25.04
C VAL A 286 -20.79 -13.25 -26.43
N VAL A 287 -22.00 -12.69 -26.53
CA VAL A 287 -22.63 -12.29 -27.79
C VAL A 287 -22.72 -10.77 -27.79
N ASN A 288 -22.44 -10.15 -28.93
CA ASN A 288 -22.37 -8.71 -29.02
C ASN A 288 -22.91 -8.18 -30.36
N ILE A 289 -23.25 -6.88 -30.37
CA ILE A 289 -23.89 -6.26 -31.53
C ILE A 289 -22.94 -6.01 -32.70
N GLU A 290 -21.63 -5.95 -32.49
CA GLU A 290 -20.68 -5.65 -33.58
C GLU A 290 -20.25 -6.90 -34.35
N GLU A 291 -20.14 -8.03 -33.66
CA GLU A 291 -19.70 -9.31 -34.21
C GLU A 291 -20.87 -10.22 -34.57
N ASN A 292 -21.94 -10.22 -33.79
CA ASN A 292 -23.01 -11.24 -33.86
C ASN A 292 -24.39 -10.70 -34.31
N GLU A 293 -24.43 -9.51 -34.93
CA GLU A 293 -25.66 -8.93 -35.52
C GLU A 293 -26.27 -9.86 -36.60
N ASP A 294 -25.43 -10.53 -37.39
CA ASP A 294 -25.86 -11.40 -38.50
C ASP A 294 -25.95 -12.90 -38.10
N ARG A 295 -25.83 -13.21 -36.81
CA ARG A 295 -25.80 -14.59 -36.29
C ARG A 295 -27.08 -15.35 -36.69
N GLN A 296 -26.92 -16.65 -36.95
CA GLN A 296 -28.01 -17.59 -37.22
C GLN A 296 -28.04 -18.68 -36.15
N PRO A 297 -29.22 -19.13 -35.66
CA PRO A 297 -30.55 -18.78 -36.17
C PRO A 297 -31.15 -17.48 -35.64
N ILE A 298 -30.70 -17.00 -34.48
CA ILE A 298 -31.15 -15.75 -33.87
C ILE A 298 -30.02 -14.71 -33.93
N PRO A 299 -30.26 -13.53 -34.53
CA PRO A 299 -29.32 -12.42 -34.52
C PRO A 299 -29.26 -11.76 -33.13
N TYR A 300 -28.11 -11.20 -32.75
CA TYR A 300 -28.04 -10.40 -31.54
C TYR A 300 -28.62 -9.00 -31.79
N ILE A 301 -29.74 -8.69 -31.15
CA ILE A 301 -30.40 -7.38 -31.18
C ILE A 301 -30.46 -6.82 -29.76
N LEU A 302 -30.31 -5.50 -29.63
CA LEU A 302 -30.40 -4.80 -28.35
C LEU A 302 -31.75 -5.05 -27.67
N PRO A 303 -31.78 -5.28 -26.34
CA PRO A 303 -33.04 -5.43 -25.62
C PRO A 303 -33.95 -4.19 -25.77
N PRO A 304 -35.28 -4.36 -25.77
CA PRO A 304 -36.22 -3.25 -25.86
C PRO A 304 -35.93 -2.16 -24.82
N GLY A 305 -35.83 -0.91 -25.29
CA GLY A 305 -35.56 0.26 -24.44
C GLY A 305 -34.09 0.54 -24.14
N ILE A 306 -33.17 -0.38 -24.48
CA ILE A 306 -31.74 -0.17 -24.33
C ILE A 306 -31.18 0.47 -25.61
N LYS A 307 -30.20 1.37 -25.43
CA LYS A 307 -29.54 2.09 -26.52
C LYS A 307 -28.05 2.04 -26.29
N ARG A 308 -27.29 1.86 -27.38
CA ARG A 308 -25.82 1.89 -27.33
C ARG A 308 -25.33 3.21 -26.73
N GLU A 309 -24.39 3.09 -25.81
CA GLU A 309 -23.71 4.23 -25.23
C GLU A 309 -22.92 4.99 -26.32
N ARG A 310 -22.87 6.31 -26.21
CA ARG A 310 -22.17 7.18 -27.16
C ARG A 310 -20.96 7.79 -26.48
N LEU A 311 -19.78 7.39 -26.90
CA LEU A 311 -18.53 7.99 -26.48
C LEU A 311 -18.24 9.20 -27.39
N GLN A 312 -18.19 10.38 -26.78
CA GLN A 312 -17.82 11.61 -27.48
C GLN A 312 -16.30 11.68 -27.61
N GLY A 313 -15.76 11.32 -28.78
CA GLY A 313 -14.36 11.55 -29.12
C GLY A 313 -14.09 13.02 -29.48
N SER A 314 -12.81 13.36 -29.69
CA SER A 314 -12.40 14.73 -30.05
C SER A 314 -12.94 15.20 -31.42
N THR A 315 -13.16 14.27 -32.36
CA THR A 315 -13.60 14.59 -33.73
C THR A 315 -14.84 13.82 -34.18
N THR A 316 -15.19 12.70 -33.53
CA THR A 316 -16.34 11.87 -33.91
C THR A 316 -17.04 11.27 -32.70
N ILE A 317 -18.34 11.05 -32.84
CA ILE A 317 -19.15 10.29 -31.88
C ILE A 317 -18.99 8.81 -32.23
N GLN A 318 -18.54 8.02 -31.27
CA GLN A 318 -18.42 6.57 -31.43
C GLN A 318 -19.51 5.89 -30.61
N GLN A 319 -20.19 4.92 -31.19
CA GLN A 319 -21.11 4.06 -30.43
C GLN A 319 -20.30 2.94 -29.78
N GLN A 320 -20.43 2.76 -28.49
CA GLN A 320 -19.77 1.67 -27.79
C GLN A 320 -20.44 0.33 -28.12
N ASN A 321 -19.67 -0.75 -27.98
CA ASN A 321 -20.17 -2.10 -28.18
C ASN A 321 -21.11 -2.49 -27.03
N GLU A 322 -22.19 -3.20 -27.35
CA GLU A 322 -23.14 -3.74 -26.38
C GLU A 322 -23.01 -5.26 -26.37
N GLN A 323 -22.91 -5.86 -25.18
CA GLN A 323 -22.60 -7.27 -25.01
C GLN A 323 -23.52 -7.94 -23.99
N SER A 324 -23.89 -9.19 -24.25
CA SER A 324 -24.57 -10.07 -23.29
C SER A 324 -23.73 -11.29 -22.96
N LEU A 325 -23.88 -11.80 -21.74
CA LEU A 325 -23.32 -13.08 -21.34
C LEU A 325 -24.08 -14.20 -22.05
N SER A 326 -23.39 -15.06 -22.80
CA SER A 326 -23.96 -16.28 -23.39
C SER A 326 -23.57 -17.51 -22.57
N VAL A 327 -24.58 -18.26 -22.15
CA VAL A 327 -24.49 -19.50 -21.36
C VAL A 327 -25.09 -20.61 -22.21
N LYS A 328 -24.24 -21.46 -22.78
CA LYS A 328 -24.66 -22.51 -23.71
C LYS A 328 -24.43 -23.88 -23.08
N VAL A 329 -25.49 -24.68 -23.01
CA VAL A 329 -25.48 -25.99 -22.36
C VAL A 329 -26.03 -27.03 -23.32
N THR A 330 -25.31 -28.14 -23.48
CA THR A 330 -25.75 -29.29 -24.28
C THR A 330 -26.08 -30.47 -23.37
N ASP A 331 -27.17 -31.19 -23.68
CA ASP A 331 -27.69 -32.34 -22.94
C ASP A 331 -27.75 -32.16 -21.41
N LEU A 332 -28.35 -31.06 -20.93
CA LEU A 332 -28.56 -30.83 -19.50
C LEU A 332 -29.56 -31.83 -18.94
N GLU A 333 -29.15 -32.67 -17.99
CA GLU A 333 -30.00 -33.73 -17.42
C GLU A 333 -31.22 -33.19 -16.64
N PRO A 334 -32.32 -33.94 -16.54
CA PRO A 334 -33.48 -33.57 -15.74
C PRO A 334 -33.13 -33.22 -14.28
N GLY A 335 -33.60 -32.05 -13.80
CA GLY A 335 -33.35 -31.56 -12.45
C GLY A 335 -31.95 -30.99 -12.21
N GLU A 336 -31.05 -31.08 -13.19
CA GLU A 336 -29.69 -30.56 -13.07
C GLU A 336 -29.65 -29.04 -13.32
N THR A 337 -28.70 -28.37 -12.65
CA THR A 337 -28.48 -26.92 -12.77
C THR A 337 -27.04 -26.66 -13.20
N ARG A 338 -26.88 -25.70 -14.11
CA ARG A 338 -25.58 -25.15 -14.52
C ARG A 338 -25.60 -23.64 -14.37
N ALA A 339 -24.52 -23.11 -13.82
CA ALA A 339 -24.43 -21.69 -13.54
C ALA A 339 -23.01 -21.17 -13.72
N VAL A 340 -22.94 -19.87 -13.95
CA VAL A 340 -21.74 -19.07 -13.84
C VAL A 340 -21.86 -18.13 -12.65
N PHE A 341 -20.73 -17.69 -12.11
CA PHE A 341 -20.72 -16.70 -11.05
C PHE A 341 -19.67 -15.62 -11.30
N LYS A 342 -19.92 -14.45 -10.73
CA LYS A 342 -19.02 -13.31 -10.71
C LYS A 342 -18.95 -12.78 -9.28
N ASN A 343 -17.72 -12.52 -8.83
CA ASN A 343 -17.49 -11.87 -7.55
C ASN A 343 -17.57 -10.35 -7.73
N THR A 344 -18.18 -9.68 -6.76
CA THR A 344 -18.39 -8.23 -6.79
C THR A 344 -18.57 -7.70 -5.36
N THR A 345 -18.85 -6.40 -5.23
CA THR A 345 -19.19 -5.74 -3.96
C THR A 345 -20.22 -4.65 -4.28
N PHE A 346 -21.49 -4.93 -4.04
CA PHE A 346 -22.58 -3.98 -4.26
C PHE A 346 -23.51 -3.89 -3.05
N ASP A 347 -23.92 -2.66 -2.72
CA ASP A 347 -25.03 -2.36 -1.83
C ASP A 347 -26.23 -1.96 -2.67
N ILE A 348 -27.31 -2.76 -2.64
CA ILE A 348 -28.54 -2.50 -3.39
C ILE A 348 -29.69 -2.03 -2.49
N ARG A 349 -29.47 -1.87 -1.19
CA ARG A 349 -30.55 -1.62 -0.21
C ARG A 349 -31.29 -0.31 -0.45
N MET A 350 -30.63 0.69 -1.02
CA MET A 350 -31.26 1.98 -1.31
C MET A 350 -32.11 2.00 -2.58
N TYR A 351 -32.22 0.87 -3.28
CA TYR A 351 -33.03 0.70 -4.50
C TYR A 351 -34.23 -0.21 -4.22
N LYS A 352 -35.29 -0.06 -5.01
CA LYS A 352 -36.55 -0.80 -4.82
C LYS A 352 -36.71 -1.98 -5.75
N GLN A 353 -36.09 -1.95 -6.93
CA GLN A 353 -36.26 -2.98 -7.96
C GLN A 353 -34.92 -3.47 -8.49
N LEU A 354 -34.81 -4.79 -8.68
CA LEU A 354 -33.73 -5.45 -9.40
C LEU A 354 -34.27 -5.93 -10.76
N LYS A 355 -33.59 -5.55 -11.84
CA LYS A 355 -34.00 -5.81 -13.22
C LYS A 355 -32.90 -6.47 -14.02
N MET A 356 -33.27 -7.39 -14.91
CA MET A 356 -32.37 -8.07 -15.85
C MET A 356 -33.18 -8.61 -17.03
N PHE A 357 -32.57 -8.63 -18.21
CA PHE A 357 -33.15 -9.27 -19.39
C PHE A 357 -32.57 -10.68 -19.56
N ILE A 358 -33.43 -11.64 -19.90
CA ILE A 358 -33.04 -13.01 -20.19
C ILE A 358 -33.62 -13.43 -21.54
N HIS A 359 -32.76 -13.93 -22.40
CA HIS A 359 -33.11 -14.60 -23.64
C HIS A 359 -32.82 -16.10 -23.49
N ALA A 360 -33.64 -16.94 -24.11
CA ALA A 360 -33.43 -18.38 -24.18
C ALA A 360 -33.77 -18.89 -25.60
N GLU A 361 -32.86 -19.67 -26.18
CA GLU A 361 -33.01 -20.31 -27.48
C GLU A 361 -32.64 -21.80 -27.44
N SER A 362 -33.22 -22.58 -28.35
CA SER A 362 -32.91 -24.00 -28.54
C SER A 362 -31.70 -24.17 -29.47
N ILE A 363 -30.82 -25.13 -29.17
CA ILE A 363 -29.65 -25.43 -30.00
C ILE A 363 -30.03 -26.46 -31.08
N GLY A 364 -29.82 -26.11 -32.35
CA GLY A 364 -29.79 -27.04 -33.49
C GLY A 364 -31.15 -27.56 -34.01
N VAL A 365 -32.17 -27.64 -33.16
CA VAL A 365 -33.52 -28.10 -33.54
C VAL A 365 -34.57 -27.10 -33.03
N SER A 366 -35.51 -26.69 -33.89
CA SER A 366 -36.53 -25.68 -33.56
C SER A 366 -37.40 -26.07 -32.36
N ASP A 367 -37.71 -27.36 -32.19
CA ASP A 367 -38.64 -27.87 -31.17
C ASP A 367 -37.93 -28.64 -30.04
N GLY A 368 -36.63 -28.42 -29.86
CA GLY A 368 -35.82 -29.12 -28.85
C GLY A 368 -36.24 -28.81 -27.41
N VAL A 369 -36.67 -27.57 -27.17
CA VAL A 369 -37.07 -27.03 -25.86
C VAL A 369 -38.41 -26.31 -25.99
N LYS A 370 -39.32 -26.55 -25.05
CA LYS A 370 -40.63 -25.86 -24.97
C LYS A 370 -40.63 -24.85 -23.84
N ASP A 371 -41.61 -23.95 -23.87
CA ASP A 371 -41.85 -23.01 -22.77
C ASP A 371 -42.02 -23.73 -21.43
N ASP A 372 -41.53 -23.10 -20.36
CA ASP A 372 -41.61 -23.56 -18.96
C ASP A 372 -40.84 -24.86 -18.63
N GLU A 373 -40.16 -25.45 -19.61
CA GLU A 373 -39.26 -26.60 -19.40
C GLU A 373 -37.93 -26.21 -18.73
N LEU A 374 -37.55 -24.93 -18.84
CA LEU A 374 -36.32 -24.38 -18.29
C LEU A 374 -36.60 -23.30 -17.25
N ILE A 375 -35.76 -23.25 -16.22
CA ILE A 375 -35.83 -22.24 -15.16
C ILE A 375 -34.53 -21.45 -15.16
N GLY A 376 -34.61 -20.15 -15.42
CA GLY A 376 -33.52 -19.21 -15.20
C GLY A 376 -33.30 -19.01 -13.70
N ILE A 377 -32.05 -19.05 -13.27
CA ILE A 377 -31.67 -18.91 -11.86
C ILE A 377 -30.74 -17.72 -11.72
N VAL A 378 -31.07 -16.82 -10.80
CA VAL A 378 -30.19 -15.72 -10.37
C VAL A 378 -30.00 -15.80 -8.87
N ARG A 379 -28.79 -16.11 -8.41
CA ARG A 379 -28.43 -16.00 -6.98
C ARG A 379 -27.65 -14.73 -6.70
N LEU A 380 -27.93 -14.11 -5.56
CA LEU A 380 -27.18 -12.98 -5.03
C LEU A 380 -27.02 -13.12 -3.52
N GLY A 381 -25.81 -12.90 -3.01
CA GLY A 381 -25.54 -13.00 -1.58
C GLY A 381 -24.06 -12.90 -1.22
N SER A 382 -23.73 -13.35 -0.01
CA SER A 382 -22.35 -13.36 0.49
C SER A 382 -21.54 -14.54 -0.03
N ASP A 383 -22.19 -15.62 -0.45
CA ASP A 383 -21.60 -16.80 -1.08
C ASP A 383 -22.57 -17.43 -2.10
N THR A 384 -22.15 -18.54 -2.73
CA THR A 384 -22.94 -19.24 -3.77
C THR A 384 -23.80 -20.39 -3.25
N ASP A 385 -23.54 -20.89 -2.04
CA ASP A 385 -23.93 -22.25 -1.62
C ASP A 385 -24.76 -22.30 -0.32
N ASN A 386 -24.49 -21.37 0.61
CA ASN A 386 -25.05 -21.36 1.95
C ASN A 386 -25.83 -20.09 2.28
N ASN A 387 -25.41 -18.92 1.78
CA ASN A 387 -25.99 -17.61 2.12
C ASN A 387 -26.29 -16.81 0.85
N TYR A 388 -27.47 -17.05 0.29
CA TYR A 388 -27.93 -16.38 -0.92
C TYR A 388 -29.45 -16.23 -0.97
N TYR A 389 -29.89 -15.20 -1.68
CA TYR A 389 -31.23 -15.14 -2.26
C TYR A 389 -31.17 -15.74 -3.66
N GLN A 390 -32.21 -16.48 -4.05
CA GLN A 390 -32.33 -17.11 -5.37
C GLN A 390 -33.64 -16.68 -6.02
N ILE A 391 -33.54 -16.07 -7.19
CA ILE A 391 -34.66 -15.79 -8.08
C ILE A 391 -34.77 -16.96 -9.06
N GLU A 392 -35.97 -17.52 -9.18
CA GLU A 392 -36.32 -18.53 -10.17
C GLU A 392 -37.36 -17.95 -11.14
N ILE A 393 -37.09 -18.07 -12.44
CA ILE A 393 -37.98 -17.62 -13.50
C ILE A 393 -38.19 -18.72 -14.54
N PRO A 394 -39.42 -19.18 -14.80
CA PRO A 394 -39.71 -20.12 -15.88
C PRO A 394 -39.52 -19.40 -17.23
N LEU A 395 -38.66 -19.96 -18.09
CA LEU A 395 -38.25 -19.31 -19.33
C LEU A 395 -39.19 -19.65 -20.50
N LYS A 396 -39.51 -18.62 -21.28
CA LYS A 396 -40.14 -18.71 -22.60
C LYS A 396 -39.07 -18.78 -23.68
N ILE A 397 -39.24 -19.70 -24.62
CA ILE A 397 -38.24 -19.96 -25.66
C ILE A 397 -38.51 -19.08 -26.87
N THR A 398 -37.46 -18.44 -27.37
CA THR A 398 -37.54 -17.59 -28.55
C THR A 398 -37.82 -18.44 -29.80
N PRO A 399 -38.81 -18.09 -30.64
CA PRO A 399 -39.07 -18.78 -31.89
C PRO A 399 -37.86 -18.77 -32.83
N PHE A 400 -37.59 -19.91 -33.48
CA PHE A 400 -36.46 -20.04 -34.38
C PHE A 400 -36.55 -19.05 -35.56
N GLY A 401 -35.48 -18.28 -35.80
CA GLY A 401 -35.46 -17.25 -36.85
C GLY A 401 -36.13 -15.93 -36.47
N ALA A 402 -36.45 -15.70 -35.20
CA ALA A 402 -36.94 -14.40 -34.73
C ALA A 402 -35.93 -13.28 -35.04
N GLN A 403 -36.44 -12.14 -35.51
CA GLN A 403 -35.64 -10.95 -35.85
C GLN A 403 -36.13 -9.68 -35.15
N ILE A 404 -37.19 -9.78 -34.35
CA ILE A 404 -37.81 -8.66 -33.65
C ILE A 404 -37.30 -8.66 -32.20
N ALA A 405 -36.98 -7.47 -31.68
CA ALA A 405 -36.39 -7.34 -30.34
C ALA A 405 -37.29 -7.90 -29.24
N GLU A 406 -38.61 -7.71 -29.34
CA GLU A 406 -39.60 -8.19 -28.38
C GLU A 406 -39.77 -9.72 -28.41
N ASP A 407 -39.53 -10.36 -29.55
CA ASP A 407 -39.56 -11.82 -29.68
C ASP A 407 -38.28 -12.45 -29.11
N ILE A 408 -37.13 -11.79 -29.33
CA ILE A 408 -35.82 -12.22 -28.80
C ILE A 408 -35.71 -11.97 -27.31
N TRP A 409 -36.27 -10.87 -26.80
CA TRP A 409 -36.29 -10.54 -25.37
C TRP A 409 -37.73 -10.49 -24.85
N PRO A 410 -38.39 -11.65 -24.65
CA PRO A 410 -39.77 -11.69 -24.17
C PRO A 410 -39.91 -10.98 -22.82
N GLU A 411 -40.95 -10.15 -22.67
CA GLU A 411 -41.20 -9.45 -21.40
C GLU A 411 -41.37 -10.42 -20.22
N LEU A 412 -41.93 -11.61 -20.48
CA LEU A 412 -42.12 -12.68 -19.48
C LEU A 412 -40.80 -13.27 -18.97
N ASN A 413 -39.69 -13.09 -19.67
CA ASN A 413 -38.36 -13.52 -19.23
C ASN A 413 -37.60 -12.41 -18.49
N ASN A 414 -38.14 -11.20 -18.41
CA ASN A 414 -37.49 -10.10 -17.71
C ASN A 414 -37.65 -10.27 -16.21
N ILE A 415 -36.52 -10.20 -15.49
CA ILE A 415 -36.56 -10.13 -14.04
C ILE A 415 -37.00 -8.73 -13.64
N ASN A 416 -37.99 -8.66 -12.75
CA ASN A 416 -38.41 -7.44 -12.07
C ASN A 416 -38.73 -7.79 -10.61
N ALA A 417 -37.69 -7.94 -9.79
CA ALA A 417 -37.79 -8.38 -8.41
C ALA A 417 -37.79 -7.17 -7.46
N SER A 418 -38.79 -7.08 -6.58
CA SER A 418 -38.80 -6.07 -5.52
C SER A 418 -37.77 -6.42 -4.46
N ILE A 419 -36.89 -5.46 -4.17
CA ILE A 419 -35.79 -5.64 -3.22
C ILE A 419 -36.31 -5.80 -1.78
N GLU A 420 -37.42 -5.14 -1.46
CA GLU A 420 -38.07 -5.22 -0.15
C GLU A 420 -38.53 -6.66 0.18
N ASN A 421 -38.97 -7.40 -0.83
CA ASN A 421 -39.45 -8.78 -0.66
C ASN A 421 -38.36 -9.74 -0.17
N PHE A 422 -37.07 -9.48 -0.46
CA PHE A 422 -35.99 -10.31 0.07
C PHE A 422 -35.90 -10.23 1.60
N GLY A 423 -36.03 -9.03 2.16
CA GLY A 423 -36.04 -8.80 3.61
C GLY A 423 -37.29 -9.40 4.27
N HIS A 424 -38.48 -9.17 3.68
CA HIS A 424 -39.74 -9.77 4.16
C HIS A 424 -39.69 -11.30 4.18
N LEU A 425 -39.09 -11.92 3.16
CA LEU A 425 -38.95 -13.37 3.10
C LEU A 425 -38.10 -13.93 4.25
N LYS A 426 -37.09 -13.19 4.69
CA LYS A 426 -36.26 -13.56 5.85
C LYS A 426 -37.07 -13.56 7.15
N LEU A 427 -37.93 -12.56 7.32
CA LEU A 427 -38.85 -12.46 8.45
C LEU A 427 -39.92 -13.56 8.42
N GLU A 428 -40.51 -13.83 7.26
CA GLU A 428 -41.50 -14.89 7.10
C GLU A 428 -40.93 -16.27 7.47
N ARG A 429 -39.69 -16.55 7.05
CA ARG A 429 -38.98 -17.78 7.43
C ARG A 429 -38.81 -17.89 8.95
N LEU A 430 -38.47 -16.78 9.61
CA LEU A 430 -38.28 -16.72 11.06
C LEU A 430 -39.59 -16.98 11.80
N ASP A 431 -40.68 -16.35 11.36
CA ASP A 431 -42.02 -16.52 11.94
C ASP A 431 -42.54 -17.96 11.80
N GLN A 432 -42.21 -18.63 10.70
CA GLN A 432 -42.57 -20.03 10.46
C GLN A 432 -41.62 -21.03 11.16
N GLY A 433 -40.53 -20.56 11.77
CA GLY A 433 -39.53 -21.41 12.43
C GLY A 433 -38.81 -22.37 11.47
N ALA A 434 -38.71 -22.01 10.19
CA ALA A 434 -38.06 -22.85 9.17
C ALA A 434 -36.52 -22.83 9.34
N ALA A 435 -35.87 -23.95 9.01
CA ALA A 435 -34.43 -24.11 9.19
C ALA A 435 -33.65 -23.15 8.29
N VAL A 436 -32.67 -22.43 8.87
CA VAL A 436 -31.85 -21.43 8.16
C VAL A 436 -31.02 -22.05 7.02
N ASN A 437 -30.62 -23.31 7.17
CA ASN A 437 -29.77 -24.01 6.19
C ASN A 437 -30.54 -24.61 5.00
N GLU A 438 -31.87 -24.53 5.01
CA GLU A 438 -32.72 -25.04 3.93
C GLU A 438 -33.22 -23.89 3.05
N LEU A 439 -33.50 -24.20 1.78
CA LEU A 439 -34.02 -23.24 0.83
C LEU A 439 -35.52 -23.00 1.12
N PHE A 440 -35.87 -21.75 1.43
CA PHE A 440 -37.23 -21.32 1.78
C PHE A 440 -37.77 -20.30 0.77
N PRO A 441 -39.04 -20.35 0.34
CA PRO A 441 -40.03 -21.38 0.66
C PRO A 441 -39.71 -22.72 -0.01
N ILE A 442 -40.09 -23.81 0.67
CA ILE A 442 -39.94 -25.17 0.16
C ILE A 442 -40.90 -25.35 -1.02
N SER A 443 -40.40 -25.81 -2.16
CA SER A 443 -41.24 -26.08 -3.34
C SER A 443 -42.03 -27.37 -3.16
N ILE A 444 -43.35 -27.31 -3.39
CA ILE A 444 -44.22 -28.48 -3.32
C ILE A 444 -44.21 -29.19 -4.69
N PRO A 445 -43.93 -30.49 -4.77
CA PRO A 445 -43.95 -31.23 -6.02
C PRO A 445 -45.32 -31.15 -6.72
N GLY A 446 -45.35 -30.69 -7.98
CA GLY A 446 -46.57 -30.57 -8.79
C GLY A 446 -47.20 -29.16 -8.82
N GLU A 447 -46.64 -28.20 -8.10
CA GLU A 447 -47.03 -26.79 -8.19
C GLU A 447 -46.52 -26.16 -9.50
N PRO A 448 -47.29 -25.29 -10.17
CA PRO A 448 -46.82 -24.58 -11.37
C PRO A 448 -45.57 -23.75 -11.03
N THR A 449 -44.57 -23.86 -11.89
CA THR A 449 -43.37 -23.01 -11.79
C THR A 449 -43.76 -21.59 -12.18
N GLU A 450 -43.78 -20.70 -11.20
CA GLU A 450 -43.98 -19.26 -11.40
C GLU A 450 -42.69 -18.51 -11.06
N PHE A 451 -42.68 -17.18 -11.24
CA PHE A 451 -41.61 -16.33 -10.75
C PHE A 451 -41.56 -16.38 -9.20
N ARG A 452 -40.41 -16.75 -8.62
CA ARG A 452 -40.27 -16.92 -7.17
C ARG A 452 -38.94 -16.41 -6.65
N ILE A 453 -38.96 -15.90 -5.42
CA ILE A 453 -37.77 -15.56 -4.64
C ILE A 453 -37.64 -16.56 -3.50
N LYS A 454 -36.44 -17.11 -3.33
CA LYS A 454 -36.08 -18.05 -2.27
C LYS A 454 -34.88 -17.53 -1.48
N ILE A 455 -34.71 -17.99 -0.24
CA ILE A 455 -33.61 -17.66 0.66
C ILE A 455 -33.01 -18.94 1.23
N LYS A 456 -31.67 -18.98 1.32
CA LYS A 456 -30.91 -19.98 2.08
C LYS A 456 -29.85 -19.23 2.91
N GLY A 457 -29.69 -19.60 4.17
CA GLY A 457 -28.76 -18.93 5.09
C GLY A 457 -29.22 -17.53 5.51
N ASN A 458 -28.29 -16.66 5.88
CA ASN A 458 -28.55 -15.26 6.18
C ASN A 458 -27.77 -14.36 5.21
N PRO A 459 -28.14 -14.34 3.91
CA PRO A 459 -27.54 -13.41 2.95
C PRO A 459 -27.79 -11.96 3.36
N ASN A 460 -26.91 -11.06 2.92
CA ASN A 460 -27.08 -9.62 3.09
C ASN A 460 -27.15 -8.91 1.74
N LEU A 461 -27.89 -7.81 1.69
CA LEU A 461 -28.00 -6.95 0.51
C LEU A 461 -27.09 -5.72 0.60
N SER A 462 -26.49 -5.47 1.78
CA SER A 462 -25.52 -4.40 2.02
C SER A 462 -24.19 -4.66 1.32
N ASN A 463 -23.80 -5.92 1.16
CA ASN A 463 -22.51 -6.30 0.61
C ASN A 463 -22.64 -7.61 -0.17
N ILE A 464 -23.31 -7.53 -1.32
CA ILE A 464 -23.44 -8.67 -2.23
C ILE A 464 -22.06 -8.98 -2.78
N ARG A 465 -21.53 -10.16 -2.43
CA ARG A 465 -20.20 -10.60 -2.83
C ARG A 465 -20.19 -11.42 -4.10
N THR A 466 -21.30 -12.08 -4.39
CA THR A 466 -21.40 -12.96 -5.56
C THR A 466 -22.75 -12.83 -6.23
N PHE A 467 -22.74 -12.70 -7.56
CA PHE A 467 -23.88 -12.99 -8.41
C PHE A 467 -23.64 -14.31 -9.13
N MET A 468 -24.65 -15.17 -9.15
CA MET A 468 -24.64 -16.41 -9.92
C MET A 468 -25.81 -16.41 -10.89
N LEU A 469 -25.55 -16.68 -12.16
CA LEU A 469 -26.55 -16.76 -13.22
C LEU A 469 -26.51 -18.15 -13.82
N GLY A 470 -27.66 -18.78 -14.02
CA GLY A 470 -27.69 -20.15 -14.49
C GLY A 470 -29.04 -20.58 -15.03
N VAL A 471 -29.10 -21.85 -15.40
CA VAL A 471 -30.29 -22.52 -15.89
C VAL A 471 -30.45 -23.87 -15.22
N LYS A 472 -31.68 -24.23 -14.89
CA LYS A 472 -32.10 -25.53 -14.39
C LYS A 472 -33.06 -26.18 -15.39
N ASN A 473 -32.82 -27.45 -15.68
CA ASN A 473 -33.76 -28.24 -16.47
C ASN A 473 -34.89 -28.78 -15.59
N ASN A 474 -36.12 -28.36 -15.86
CA ASN A 474 -37.34 -28.83 -15.19
C ASN A 474 -38.10 -29.89 -16.01
N ALA A 475 -37.63 -30.20 -17.22
CA ALA A 475 -38.21 -31.25 -18.06
C ALA A 475 -37.78 -32.65 -17.61
N LEU A 476 -38.53 -33.67 -18.07
CA LEU A 476 -38.24 -35.09 -17.84
C LEU A 476 -37.14 -35.65 -18.76
N LEU A 477 -36.72 -34.88 -19.76
CA LEU A 477 -35.73 -35.29 -20.75
C LEU A 477 -34.54 -34.31 -20.75
N PRO A 478 -33.35 -34.75 -21.18
CA PRO A 478 -32.22 -33.86 -21.39
C PRO A 478 -32.53 -32.77 -22.43
N LYS A 479 -32.03 -31.56 -22.20
CA LYS A 479 -32.29 -30.39 -23.04
C LYS A 479 -31.00 -29.66 -23.41
N SER A 480 -30.96 -29.10 -24.62
CA SER A 480 -29.82 -28.33 -25.14
C SER A 480 -30.28 -26.91 -25.49
N MET A 481 -29.63 -25.91 -24.91
CA MET A 481 -30.12 -24.53 -24.90
C MET A 481 -28.97 -23.51 -24.83
N GLU A 482 -29.22 -22.31 -25.33
CA GLU A 482 -28.36 -21.14 -25.12
C GLU A 482 -29.18 -20.03 -24.46
N LEU A 483 -28.63 -19.44 -23.40
CA LEU A 483 -29.24 -18.32 -22.70
C LEU A 483 -28.36 -17.09 -22.82
N TRP A 484 -28.99 -15.92 -23.01
CA TRP A 484 -28.30 -14.66 -22.88
C TRP A 484 -28.81 -13.88 -21.67
N PHE A 485 -27.91 -13.40 -20.85
CA PHE A 485 -28.21 -12.52 -19.73
C PHE A 485 -27.68 -11.12 -20.04
N ASN A 486 -28.55 -10.13 -19.96
CA ASN A 486 -28.20 -8.74 -20.26
C ASN A 486 -28.71 -7.76 -19.21
N GLU A 487 -28.01 -6.64 -19.08
CA GLU A 487 -28.44 -5.44 -18.34
C GLU A 487 -28.95 -5.75 -16.92
N LEU A 488 -28.07 -6.29 -16.07
CA LEU A 488 -28.33 -6.43 -14.64
C LEU A 488 -28.26 -5.04 -13.99
N ARG A 489 -29.41 -4.50 -13.58
CA ARG A 489 -29.50 -3.15 -13.01
C ARG A 489 -30.45 -3.09 -11.83
N VAL A 490 -30.29 -2.03 -11.06
CA VAL A 490 -31.25 -1.63 -10.02
C VAL A 490 -31.98 -0.37 -10.47
N SER A 491 -33.25 -0.24 -10.09
CA SER A 491 -34.04 0.97 -10.36
C SER A 491 -34.84 1.40 -9.14
N ASP A 492 -35.37 2.62 -9.24
CA ASP A 492 -36.28 3.22 -8.26
C ASP A 492 -35.61 3.33 -6.89
N PHE A 493 -34.73 4.33 -6.72
CA PHE A 493 -34.10 4.59 -5.43
C PHE A 493 -35.11 5.15 -4.42
N ASP A 494 -34.77 5.03 -3.14
CA ASP A 494 -35.53 5.65 -2.08
C ASP A 494 -35.45 7.18 -2.16
N ASN A 495 -36.60 7.84 -2.33
CA ASN A 495 -36.72 9.28 -2.56
C ASN A 495 -37.51 9.98 -1.44
N ASP A 496 -37.43 9.43 -0.23
CA ASP A 496 -38.03 10.02 0.95
C ASP A 496 -37.35 11.35 1.31
N GLY A 497 -38.14 12.31 1.79
CA GLY A 497 -37.64 13.61 2.22
C GLY A 497 -36.85 13.49 3.52
N SER A 498 -35.62 14.03 3.54
CA SER A 498 -34.78 14.10 4.72
C SER A 498 -34.60 15.54 5.20
N TRP A 499 -34.28 15.72 6.48
CA TRP A 499 -33.98 17.04 7.03
C TRP A 499 -32.83 16.96 8.03
N ALA A 500 -32.19 18.11 8.23
CA ALA A 500 -31.22 18.31 9.30
C ALA A 500 -31.52 19.63 10.00
N ALA A 501 -31.34 19.64 11.32
CA ALA A 501 -31.34 20.85 12.12
C ALA A 501 -30.05 20.92 12.90
N ILE A 502 -29.40 22.07 12.86
CA ILE A 502 -28.21 22.37 13.67
C ILE A 502 -28.54 23.62 14.48
N VAL A 503 -28.36 23.51 15.78
CA VAL A 503 -28.56 24.57 16.76
C VAL A 503 -27.23 24.80 17.46
N ASN A 504 -26.69 26.01 17.32
CA ASN A 504 -25.52 26.44 18.06
C ASN A 504 -25.91 27.68 18.87
N ALA A 505 -25.66 27.65 20.17
CA ALA A 505 -25.95 28.74 21.07
C ALA A 505 -24.71 29.04 21.92
N ASP A 506 -24.17 30.23 21.75
CA ASP A 506 -23.00 30.70 22.49
C ASP A 506 -23.41 31.83 23.45
N ALA A 507 -22.95 31.73 24.69
CA ALA A 507 -23.16 32.73 25.73
C ALA A 507 -21.83 33.08 26.39
N ASN A 508 -21.43 34.35 26.28
CA ASN A 508 -20.29 34.90 26.99
C ASN A 508 -20.79 35.73 28.19
N PHE A 509 -20.22 35.46 29.37
CA PHE A 509 -20.47 36.15 30.62
C PHE A 509 -19.25 37.00 30.98
N ALA A 510 -19.07 38.11 30.25
CA ALA A 510 -17.93 39.02 30.37
C ALA A 510 -16.59 38.26 30.31
N ASP A 511 -15.69 38.49 31.27
CA ASP A 511 -14.40 37.79 31.32
C ASP A 511 -14.48 36.47 32.13
N PHE A 512 -15.64 36.13 32.71
CA PHE A 512 -15.77 35.05 33.70
C PHE A 512 -16.05 33.68 33.09
N ALA A 513 -16.98 33.58 32.15
CA ALA A 513 -17.36 32.29 31.58
C ALA A 513 -17.83 32.39 30.13
N ASP A 514 -17.45 31.40 29.33
CA ASP A 514 -17.99 31.14 27.99
C ASP A 514 -18.72 29.80 28.03
N VAL A 515 -19.95 29.74 27.54
CA VAL A 515 -20.75 28.53 27.43
C VAL A 515 -21.23 28.39 26.00
N SER A 516 -20.89 27.28 25.38
CA SER A 516 -21.31 26.92 24.03
C SER A 516 -22.14 25.65 24.10
N VAL A 517 -23.36 25.70 23.58
CA VAL A 517 -24.25 24.55 23.44
C VAL A 517 -24.42 24.27 21.96
N THR A 518 -24.13 23.04 21.55
CA THR A 518 -24.33 22.57 20.19
C THR A 518 -25.34 21.43 20.21
N GLY A 519 -26.21 21.41 19.21
CA GLY A 519 -27.18 20.34 19.00
C GLY A 519 -27.33 20.14 17.51
N SER A 520 -27.30 18.90 17.06
CA SER A 520 -27.64 18.60 15.68
C SER A 520 -28.41 17.31 15.57
N MET A 521 -29.39 17.31 14.69
CA MET A 521 -30.15 16.14 14.32
C MET A 521 -30.23 16.08 12.80
N HIS A 522 -30.02 14.90 12.22
CA HIS A 522 -30.36 14.65 10.83
C HIS A 522 -31.01 13.29 10.69
N THR A 523 -31.96 13.19 9.76
CA THR A 523 -32.67 11.95 9.48
C THR A 523 -31.97 11.13 8.42
N ILE A 524 -32.37 9.87 8.31
CA ILE A 524 -32.02 8.96 7.22
C ILE A 524 -32.23 9.66 5.86
N GLY A 525 -31.30 9.46 4.94
CA GLY A 525 -31.28 10.04 3.59
C GLY A 525 -30.68 11.45 3.52
N PHE A 526 -30.30 12.07 4.64
CA PHE A 526 -29.64 13.38 4.64
C PHE A 526 -28.18 13.26 4.16
N GLY A 527 -27.76 14.21 3.33
CA GLY A 527 -26.43 14.21 2.73
C GLY A 527 -26.18 15.44 1.87
N SER A 528 -24.96 15.56 1.35
CA SER A 528 -24.57 16.62 0.41
C SER A 528 -25.11 16.34 -1.00
N LEU A 529 -25.18 17.37 -1.85
CA LEU A 529 -25.73 17.25 -3.22
C LEU A 529 -24.88 16.35 -4.14
N ASP A 530 -23.57 16.31 -3.89
CA ASP A 530 -22.58 15.51 -4.61
C ASP A 530 -22.54 14.04 -4.17
N GLN A 531 -23.16 13.70 -3.03
CA GLN A 531 -23.21 12.31 -2.55
C GLN A 531 -24.16 11.47 -3.39
N SER A 532 -23.67 10.31 -3.79
CA SER A 532 -24.48 9.26 -4.42
C SER A 532 -25.51 8.69 -3.44
N VAL A 533 -26.49 7.94 -3.96
CA VAL A 533 -27.61 7.41 -3.17
C VAL A 533 -27.12 6.56 -1.97
N ASN A 534 -26.09 5.75 -2.16
CA ASN A 534 -25.54 4.88 -1.11
C ASN A 534 -24.60 5.60 -0.13
N GLU A 535 -24.08 6.79 -0.48
CA GLU A 535 -23.19 7.60 0.39
C GLU A 535 -23.95 8.53 1.33
N ARG A 536 -25.25 8.74 1.10
CA ARG A 536 -26.11 9.51 2.00
C ARG A 536 -26.32 8.75 3.31
N SER A 537 -26.65 9.49 4.37
CA SER A 537 -26.82 8.89 5.69
C SER A 537 -27.87 7.78 5.67
N GLN A 538 -27.50 6.58 6.11
CA GLN A 538 -28.44 5.48 6.34
C GLN A 538 -28.87 5.42 7.81
N ASP A 539 -28.41 6.37 8.63
CA ASP A 539 -28.71 6.46 10.05
C ASP A 539 -29.43 7.78 10.36
N GLU A 540 -30.29 7.75 11.38
CA GLU A 540 -30.79 8.95 12.04
C GLU A 540 -29.86 9.26 13.22
N VAL A 541 -29.16 10.40 13.16
CA VAL A 541 -28.21 10.80 14.20
C VAL A 541 -28.75 12.00 14.97
N LYS A 542 -28.74 11.88 16.30
CA LYS A 542 -29.06 12.94 17.24
C LYS A 542 -27.86 13.15 18.14
N GLN A 543 -27.30 14.34 18.14
CA GLN A 543 -26.19 14.67 19.03
C GLN A 543 -26.41 16.02 19.68
N TYR A 544 -25.93 16.15 20.90
CA TYR A 544 -25.85 17.43 21.59
C TYR A 544 -24.60 17.47 22.45
N GLY A 545 -24.09 18.68 22.63
CA GLY A 545 -22.88 18.95 23.39
C GLY A 545 -23.00 20.27 24.13
N VAL A 546 -22.38 20.32 25.30
CA VAL A 546 -22.20 21.54 26.09
C VAL A 546 -20.71 21.65 26.39
N VAL A 547 -20.13 22.79 26.06
CA VAL A 547 -18.76 23.14 26.41
C VAL A 547 -18.81 24.42 27.23
N SER A 548 -18.16 24.42 28.39
CA SER A 548 -18.08 25.59 29.26
C SER A 548 -16.64 25.85 29.66
N ASN A 549 -16.18 27.08 29.44
CA ASN A 549 -14.91 27.60 29.93
C ASN A 549 -15.21 28.61 31.03
N ILE A 550 -14.78 28.34 32.26
CA ILE A 550 -15.06 29.17 33.43
C ILE A 550 -13.74 29.57 34.09
N ASN A 551 -13.52 30.87 34.29
CA ASN A 551 -12.39 31.39 35.04
C ASN A 551 -12.79 31.72 36.49
N ILE A 552 -12.82 30.69 37.33
CA ILE A 552 -13.21 30.80 38.76
C ILE A 552 -12.31 31.79 39.52
N GLY A 553 -11.09 32.03 39.04
CA GLY A 553 -10.14 32.98 39.60
C GLY A 553 -10.68 34.41 39.74
N GLN A 554 -11.62 34.81 38.88
CA GLN A 554 -12.20 36.16 38.91
C GLN A 554 -13.23 36.37 40.03
N LEU A 555 -13.77 35.30 40.62
CA LEU A 555 -14.67 35.40 41.78
C LEU A 555 -13.91 35.71 43.08
N LEU A 556 -12.59 35.51 43.09
CA LEU A 556 -11.74 35.79 44.24
C LEU A 556 -11.30 37.26 44.26
N PRO A 557 -11.02 37.85 45.44
CA PRO A 557 -10.52 39.22 45.52
C PRO A 557 -9.24 39.42 44.68
N LYS A 558 -9.14 40.53 43.95
CA LYS A 558 -7.98 40.86 43.08
C LYS A 558 -6.61 40.74 43.76
N ARG A 559 -6.55 40.88 45.10
CA ARG A 559 -5.33 40.72 45.91
C ARG A 559 -4.80 39.27 45.94
N VAL A 560 -5.66 38.28 45.73
CA VAL A 560 -5.30 36.85 45.73
C VAL A 560 -4.69 36.46 44.37
N SER A 561 -5.19 37.03 43.27
CA SER A 561 -4.70 36.85 41.89
C SER A 561 -4.44 35.40 41.51
N LEU A 562 -5.41 34.55 41.82
CA LEU A 562 -5.38 33.13 41.47
C LEU A 562 -6.03 32.95 40.10
N SER A 563 -5.37 32.22 39.21
CA SER A 563 -5.92 31.86 37.90
C SER A 563 -6.39 30.41 37.94
N ILE A 564 -7.70 30.20 37.81
CA ILE A 564 -8.31 28.86 37.81
C ILE A 564 -9.22 28.76 36.58
N PRO A 565 -8.66 28.45 35.40
CA PRO A 565 -9.46 28.14 34.23
C PRO A 565 -9.97 26.71 34.33
N VAL A 566 -11.28 26.53 34.21
CA VAL A 566 -11.99 25.26 34.21
C VAL A 566 -12.64 25.10 32.86
N ASN A 567 -12.28 24.06 32.14
CA ASN A 567 -12.96 23.64 30.92
C ASN A 567 -13.75 22.37 31.23
N PHE A 568 -15.05 22.42 31.00
CA PHE A 568 -15.97 21.31 31.14
C PHE A 568 -16.60 21.05 29.78
N SER A 569 -16.64 19.78 29.35
CA SER A 569 -17.46 19.40 28.21
C SER A 569 -18.22 18.11 28.47
N TYR A 570 -19.43 18.07 27.91
CA TYR A 570 -20.33 16.93 27.97
C TYR A 570 -21.02 16.81 26.62
N GLY A 571 -21.09 15.61 26.06
CA GLY A 571 -21.86 15.39 24.84
C GLY A 571 -22.32 13.96 24.69
N GLU A 572 -23.43 13.80 24.00
CA GLU A 572 -24.02 12.50 23.65
C GLU A 572 -24.35 12.46 22.17
N GLU A 573 -24.19 11.27 21.59
CA GLU A 573 -24.57 10.93 20.22
C GLU A 573 -25.40 9.66 20.28
N PHE A 574 -26.57 9.69 19.64
CA PHE A 574 -27.46 8.57 19.42
C PHE A 574 -27.58 8.36 17.92
N ARG A 575 -27.33 7.14 17.45
CA ARG A 575 -27.41 6.75 16.05
C ARG A 575 -28.37 5.57 15.92
N ASP A 576 -29.51 5.85 15.31
CA ASP A 576 -30.57 4.87 15.02
C ASP A 576 -30.42 4.43 13.56
N PRO A 577 -30.03 3.16 13.27
CA PRO A 577 -29.84 2.70 11.90
C PRO A 577 -31.16 2.50 11.16
N LYS A 578 -31.19 2.69 9.83
CA LYS A 578 -32.36 2.36 8.98
C LYS A 578 -32.60 0.85 8.89
N TYR A 579 -31.53 0.08 8.80
CA TYR A 579 -31.57 -1.38 8.69
C TYR A 579 -31.12 -2.03 9.99
N ASP A 580 -31.71 -3.17 10.35
CA ASP A 580 -31.36 -3.93 11.54
C ASP A 580 -29.90 -4.42 11.45
N PRO A 581 -29.01 -4.06 12.39
CA PRO A 581 -27.62 -4.51 12.40
C PRO A 581 -27.43 -6.03 12.43
N GLN A 582 -28.42 -6.80 12.86
CA GLN A 582 -28.37 -8.27 12.86
C GLN A 582 -28.50 -8.86 11.46
N TYR A 583 -29.37 -8.29 10.62
CA TYR A 583 -29.71 -8.83 9.30
C TYR A 583 -29.15 -8.00 8.14
N GLU A 584 -28.85 -6.72 8.39
CA GLU A 584 -28.33 -5.69 7.49
C GLU A 584 -29.23 -5.30 6.29
N ASP A 585 -30.26 -6.10 5.98
CA ASP A 585 -31.18 -5.92 4.84
C ASP A 585 -32.66 -5.86 5.23
N VAL A 586 -32.98 -6.02 6.52
CA VAL A 586 -34.33 -5.84 7.09
C VAL A 586 -34.44 -4.43 7.67
N VAL A 587 -35.55 -3.74 7.41
CA VAL A 587 -35.80 -2.41 7.96
C VAL A 587 -35.96 -2.49 9.47
N PHE A 588 -35.25 -1.63 10.20
CA PHE A 588 -35.23 -1.62 11.65
C PHE A 588 -36.57 -1.18 12.25
N ASP A 589 -37.17 -2.03 13.09
CA ASP A 589 -38.36 -1.69 13.85
C ASP A 589 -38.00 -1.03 15.19
N LYS A 590 -38.20 0.29 15.24
CA LYS A 590 -37.97 1.13 16.43
C LYS A 590 -38.85 0.77 17.63
N GLY A 591 -39.96 0.04 17.44
CA GLY A 591 -40.89 -0.35 18.50
C GLY A 591 -40.55 -1.69 19.19
N SER A 592 -39.59 -2.43 18.66
CA SER A 592 -39.21 -3.77 19.16
C SER A 592 -38.40 -3.69 20.46
N THR A 593 -38.42 -4.77 21.25
CA THR A 593 -37.60 -4.93 22.47
C THR A 593 -36.09 -4.90 22.17
N ASN A 594 -35.69 -5.16 20.93
CA ASN A 594 -34.29 -5.15 20.49
C ASN A 594 -33.80 -3.76 20.04
N SER A 595 -34.66 -2.74 20.10
CA SER A 595 -34.33 -1.40 19.62
C SER A 595 -33.19 -0.73 20.40
N ASP A 596 -33.12 -0.95 21.72
CA ASP A 596 -32.04 -0.44 22.56
C ASP A 596 -30.69 -1.13 22.32
N VAL A 597 -30.71 -2.32 21.72
CA VAL A 597 -29.52 -3.10 21.37
C VAL A 597 -28.90 -2.63 20.06
N ALA A 598 -29.74 -2.31 19.07
CA ALA A 598 -29.31 -1.87 17.75
C ALA A 598 -28.84 -0.41 17.70
N ARG A 599 -29.28 0.43 18.64
CA ARG A 599 -28.88 1.83 18.73
C ARG A 599 -27.41 1.97 19.17
N ASP A 600 -26.62 2.65 18.34
CA ASP A 600 -25.28 3.11 18.73
C ASP A 600 -25.43 4.36 19.61
N TYR A 601 -24.79 4.30 20.77
CA TYR A 601 -24.76 5.37 21.75
C TYR A 601 -23.33 5.65 22.20
N THR A 602 -22.94 6.92 22.07
CA THR A 602 -21.64 7.42 22.52
C THR A 602 -21.83 8.61 23.45
N GLN A 603 -21.21 8.55 24.62
CA GLN A 603 -21.18 9.63 25.60
C GLN A 603 -19.74 10.07 25.85
N ARG A 604 -19.49 11.37 25.85
CA ARG A 604 -18.17 11.98 26.07
C ARG A 604 -18.27 12.97 27.23
N LYS A 605 -17.38 12.83 28.22
CA LYS A 605 -17.25 13.76 29.34
C LYS A 605 -15.80 14.22 29.46
N SER A 606 -15.60 15.50 29.71
CA SER A 606 -14.29 16.07 29.95
C SER A 606 -14.33 17.12 31.04
N LEU A 607 -13.36 17.09 31.95
CA LEU A 607 -13.16 18.09 32.99
C LEU A 607 -11.68 18.40 33.10
N ASN A 608 -11.32 19.65 32.80
CA ASN A 608 -9.95 20.08 32.66
C ASN A 608 -9.70 21.37 33.47
N PHE A 609 -8.70 21.34 34.34
CA PHE A 609 -8.11 22.49 35.02
C PHE A 609 -6.68 22.62 34.48
N ILE A 610 -6.39 23.67 33.72
CA ILE A 610 -5.08 23.79 33.05
C ILE A 610 -4.31 24.94 33.67
N ASN A 611 -3.09 24.68 34.14
CA ASN A 611 -2.18 25.72 34.62
C ASN A 611 -2.82 26.59 35.73
N VAL A 612 -3.44 25.93 36.71
CA VAL A 612 -3.92 26.57 37.93
C VAL A 612 -2.72 27.11 38.69
N ARG A 613 -2.62 28.43 38.80
CA ARG A 613 -1.45 29.09 39.39
C ARG A 613 -1.82 30.39 40.07
N LYS A 614 -1.01 30.77 41.07
CA LYS A 614 -1.08 32.08 41.70
C LYS A 614 -0.21 33.08 40.94
N ASN A 615 -0.80 34.13 40.41
CA ASN A 615 -0.06 35.20 39.75
C ASN A 615 0.45 36.21 40.79
N LYS A 616 1.58 36.84 40.49
CA LYS A 616 2.16 37.92 41.29
C LYS A 616 1.28 39.17 41.23
N THR A 617 0.98 39.77 42.38
CA THR A 617 0.15 40.99 42.49
C THR A 617 0.94 42.28 42.72
N SER A 618 2.17 42.19 43.25
CA SER A 618 2.98 43.35 43.63
C SER A 618 4.31 43.36 42.90
N TYR A 619 4.60 44.43 42.15
CA TYR A 619 5.84 44.60 41.41
C TYR A 619 7.09 44.78 42.30
N ASP A 620 6.92 45.24 43.55
CA ASP A 620 8.04 45.56 44.46
C ASP A 620 8.56 44.39 45.32
N ARG A 621 7.88 43.23 45.32
CA ARG A 621 8.31 42.08 46.13
C ARG A 621 9.34 41.25 45.35
N LYS A 622 10.54 41.09 45.92
CA LYS A 622 11.57 40.20 45.36
C LYS A 622 11.08 38.75 45.35
N PRO A 623 11.21 38.03 44.22
CA PRO A 623 10.83 36.63 44.15
C PRO A 623 11.78 35.78 44.99
N HIS A 624 11.23 34.84 45.73
CA HIS A 624 11.96 33.84 46.50
C HIS A 624 11.70 32.45 45.90
N PHE A 625 12.65 31.54 46.12
CA PHE A 625 12.54 30.14 45.68
C PHE A 625 11.28 29.48 46.27
N TYR A 626 11.02 29.68 47.56
CA TYR A 626 9.87 29.09 48.26
C TYR A 626 8.52 29.78 47.98
N ASP A 627 8.43 30.76 47.07
CA ASP A 627 7.15 31.41 46.76
C ASP A 627 6.22 30.44 45.99
N VAL A 628 4.96 30.34 46.44
CA VAL A 628 3.92 29.48 45.82
C VAL A 628 3.58 29.91 44.38
N GLU A 629 3.91 31.14 43.99
CA GLU A 629 3.74 31.67 42.63
C GLU A 629 4.60 30.95 41.59
N ASN A 630 5.58 30.17 42.04
CA ASN A 630 6.44 29.34 41.19
C ASN A 630 5.82 27.97 40.88
N LEU A 631 4.70 27.60 41.53
CA LEU A 631 3.98 26.35 41.37
C LEU A 631 2.75 26.54 40.46
N SER A 632 2.54 25.60 39.54
CA SER A 632 1.33 25.47 38.73
C SER A 632 0.84 24.02 38.75
N VAL A 633 -0.47 23.83 38.82
CA VAL A 633 -1.09 22.50 38.86
C VAL A 633 -2.08 22.36 37.71
N SER A 634 -2.15 21.20 37.08
CA SER A 634 -3.18 20.88 36.09
C SER A 634 -3.84 19.53 36.41
N TYR A 635 -5.11 19.40 36.04
CA TYR A 635 -5.90 18.19 36.20
C TYR A 635 -6.76 18.02 34.95
N LEU A 636 -6.61 16.92 34.24
CA LEU A 636 -7.33 16.61 33.00
C LEU A 636 -8.02 15.27 33.22
N TYR A 637 -9.32 15.19 32.98
CA TYR A 637 -10.10 13.96 33.05
C TYR A 637 -11.00 13.87 31.83
N ASN A 638 -10.89 12.78 31.08
CA ASN A 638 -11.71 12.47 29.91
C ASN A 638 -12.31 11.08 30.06
N GLU A 639 -13.59 10.94 29.72
CA GLU A 639 -14.30 9.66 29.71
C GLU A 639 -15.07 9.54 28.39
N ILE A 640 -14.95 8.38 27.75
CA ILE A 640 -15.79 7.96 26.64
C ILE A 640 -16.50 6.69 27.07
N TYR A 641 -17.83 6.73 27.05
CA TYR A 641 -18.68 5.55 27.18
C TYR A 641 -19.31 5.27 25.82
N HIS A 642 -19.26 4.03 25.36
CA HIS A 642 -19.83 3.62 24.08
C HIS A 642 -20.50 2.26 24.18
N ARG A 643 -21.59 2.08 23.44
CA ARG A 643 -22.26 0.79 23.24
C ARG A 643 -22.91 0.78 21.85
N ASP A 644 -22.92 -0.38 21.23
CA ASP A 644 -23.57 -0.64 19.94
C ASP A 644 -24.12 -2.08 19.91
N TYR A 645 -24.47 -2.57 18.72
CA TYR A 645 -24.94 -3.94 18.53
C TYR A 645 -23.92 -4.99 18.99
N ASN A 646 -22.63 -4.81 18.68
CA ASN A 646 -21.56 -5.78 18.98
C ASN A 646 -20.95 -5.58 20.37
N ILE A 647 -20.93 -4.35 20.86
CA ILE A 647 -20.27 -3.90 22.08
C ILE A 647 -21.35 -3.55 23.11
N GLN A 648 -21.44 -4.34 24.17
CA GLN A 648 -22.38 -4.10 25.26
C GLN A 648 -21.94 -2.94 26.16
N LYS A 649 -20.63 -2.82 26.38
CA LYS A 649 -20.03 -1.77 27.21
C LYS A 649 -18.59 -1.49 26.78
N PHE A 650 -18.30 -0.26 26.45
CA PHE A 650 -16.94 0.26 26.26
C PHE A 650 -16.75 1.50 27.11
N ILE A 651 -15.68 1.53 27.91
CA ILE A 651 -15.27 2.67 28.72
C ILE A 651 -13.80 2.97 28.44
N ASP A 652 -13.49 4.20 28.05
CA ASP A 652 -12.12 4.74 27.97
C ASP A 652 -12.02 5.96 28.87
N GLN A 653 -11.23 5.85 29.93
CA GLN A 653 -10.99 6.90 30.92
C GLN A 653 -9.52 7.29 30.91
N LYS A 654 -9.26 8.58 30.75
CA LYS A 654 -7.92 9.16 30.73
C LYS A 654 -7.85 10.29 31.74
N LEU A 655 -6.97 10.15 32.72
CA LEU A 655 -6.71 11.16 33.74
C LEU A 655 -5.23 11.55 33.73
N ARG A 656 -4.96 12.84 33.74
CA ARG A 656 -3.61 13.40 33.94
C ARG A 656 -3.66 14.47 35.01
N ALA A 657 -2.93 14.28 36.11
CA ALA A 657 -2.71 15.30 37.11
C ALA A 657 -1.23 15.72 37.09
N SER A 658 -0.95 17.00 36.90
CA SER A 658 0.42 17.50 36.81
C SER A 658 0.69 18.63 37.78
N ALA A 659 1.92 18.70 38.27
CA ALA A 659 2.43 19.79 39.10
C ALA A 659 3.78 20.22 38.55
N ASN A 660 3.90 21.51 38.22
CA ASN A 660 5.14 22.09 37.69
C ASN A 660 5.61 23.20 38.62
N TYR A 661 6.89 23.14 38.98
CA TYR A 661 7.59 24.13 39.77
C TYR A 661 8.71 24.71 38.92
N ASN A 662 8.77 26.03 38.77
CA ASN A 662 9.83 26.69 38.00
C ASN A 662 10.30 27.96 38.69
N TYR A 663 11.61 28.04 38.96
CA TYR A 663 12.23 29.20 39.56
C TYR A 663 13.54 29.58 38.88
N SER A 664 13.66 30.87 38.56
CA SER A 664 14.89 31.47 38.02
C SER A 664 15.56 32.31 39.09
N PHE A 665 16.79 31.96 39.45
CA PHE A 665 17.56 32.68 40.46
C PHE A 665 18.17 33.95 39.86
N GLN A 666 18.27 35.00 40.69
CA GLN A 666 19.06 36.17 40.33
C GLN A 666 20.56 35.82 40.48
N PRO A 667 21.41 36.07 39.45
CA PRO A 667 22.82 35.68 39.50
C PRO A 667 23.59 36.36 40.64
N PHE A 668 24.35 35.59 41.40
CA PHE A 668 25.26 36.09 42.44
C PHE A 668 26.71 35.89 41.98
N VAL A 669 27.23 36.87 41.24
CA VAL A 669 28.54 36.77 40.58
C VAL A 669 29.65 37.40 41.42
N LEU A 670 30.62 36.60 41.85
CA LEU A 670 31.82 37.01 42.56
C LEU A 670 32.96 37.26 41.55
N GLU A 671 33.51 38.49 41.53
CA GLU A 671 34.64 38.89 40.66
C GLU A 671 35.85 39.35 41.52
N PRO A 672 36.59 38.43 42.17
CA PRO A 672 37.50 38.74 43.27
C PRO A 672 38.73 39.57 42.86
N PHE A 673 39.23 39.40 41.64
CA PHE A 673 40.46 40.05 41.16
C PHE A 673 40.21 41.33 40.35
N LYS A 674 38.96 41.72 40.13
CA LYS A 674 38.60 42.89 39.31
C LYS A 674 39.12 44.21 39.87
N LYS A 675 39.27 44.30 41.19
CA LYS A 675 39.77 45.49 41.91
C LYS A 675 41.24 45.36 42.37
N TRP A 676 41.95 44.30 41.98
CA TRP A 676 43.34 44.09 42.38
C TRP A 676 44.30 44.91 41.51
N GLY A 677 44.98 45.91 42.10
CA GLY A 677 45.81 46.89 41.39
C GLY A 677 46.88 46.31 40.47
N LEU A 678 47.50 45.19 40.86
CA LEU A 678 48.54 44.51 40.06
C LEU A 678 47.98 43.82 38.80
N ALA A 679 46.71 43.40 38.84
CA ALA A 679 46.02 42.74 37.72
C ALA A 679 45.25 43.73 36.83
N SER A 680 44.92 44.93 37.33
CA SER A 680 44.23 45.96 36.56
C SER A 680 45.11 46.70 35.56
N GLU A 681 46.41 46.83 35.83
CA GLU A 681 47.34 47.62 35.02
C GLU A 681 47.98 46.86 33.84
N LYS A 682 47.97 45.52 33.88
CA LYS A 682 48.73 44.70 32.92
C LYS A 682 47.81 43.87 32.02
N ASP A 683 47.86 44.14 30.71
CA ASP A 683 47.02 43.47 29.69
C ASP A 683 47.14 41.94 29.67
N TYR A 684 48.31 41.38 30.03
CA TYR A 684 48.53 39.93 30.05
C TYR A 684 47.89 39.23 31.26
N LEU A 685 47.43 39.96 32.28
CA LEU A 685 46.75 39.43 33.46
C LEU A 685 45.22 39.49 33.35
N LYS A 686 44.69 39.84 32.16
CA LYS A 686 43.24 39.97 31.89
C LYS A 686 42.45 38.69 32.20
N PHE A 687 43.02 37.51 31.99
CA PHE A 687 42.39 36.22 32.34
C PHE A 687 42.15 36.07 33.86
N ILE A 688 43.10 36.51 34.69
CA ILE A 688 42.98 36.46 36.16
C ILE A 688 42.04 37.56 36.65
N ARG A 689 42.16 38.78 36.10
CA ARG A 689 41.31 39.93 36.46
C ARG A 689 39.82 39.68 36.19
N ASP A 690 39.50 39.06 35.06
CA ASP A 690 38.13 38.82 34.60
C ASP A 690 37.55 37.49 35.12
N PHE A 691 38.26 36.79 36.02
CA PHE A 691 37.75 35.60 36.70
C PHE A 691 36.44 35.94 37.44
N ASN A 692 35.43 35.13 37.20
CA ASN A 692 34.10 35.32 37.74
C ASN A 692 33.53 33.96 38.11
N LEU A 693 32.84 33.90 39.24
CA LEU A 693 32.19 32.70 39.74
C LEU A 693 30.77 33.08 40.18
N ASN A 694 29.77 32.50 39.55
CA ASN A 694 28.39 32.58 40.02
C ASN A 694 28.18 31.49 41.07
N LEU A 695 27.66 31.83 42.25
CA LEU A 695 27.48 30.86 43.34
C LEU A 695 26.09 30.20 43.34
N LEU A 696 25.12 30.77 42.63
CA LEU A 696 23.76 30.26 42.55
C LEU A 696 23.49 29.66 41.16
N PRO A 697 22.72 28.56 41.07
CA PRO A 697 22.24 28.07 39.79
C PRO A 697 21.41 29.14 39.07
N THR A 698 21.25 29.03 37.76
CA THR A 698 20.52 30.01 36.95
C THR A 698 19.02 29.77 37.01
N SER A 699 18.59 28.52 36.91
CA SER A 699 17.20 28.12 37.08
C SER A 699 17.09 26.67 37.53
N PHE A 700 15.98 26.38 38.19
CA PHE A 700 15.57 25.03 38.55
C PHE A 700 14.11 24.84 38.17
N SER A 701 13.81 23.77 37.43
CA SER A 701 12.45 23.36 37.09
C SER A 701 12.24 21.92 37.51
N LEU A 702 11.05 21.60 38.02
CA LEU A 702 10.60 20.27 38.40
C LEU A 702 9.18 20.10 37.88
N ASN A 703 8.93 19.08 37.07
CA ASN A 703 7.58 18.73 36.63
C ASN A 703 7.27 17.31 37.12
N SER A 704 6.03 17.08 37.52
CA SER A 704 5.51 15.78 37.94
C SER A 704 4.16 15.57 37.29
N ASN A 705 3.91 14.36 36.81
CA ASN A 705 2.71 13.96 36.09
C ASN A 705 2.26 12.57 36.56
N ILE A 706 1.06 12.48 37.13
CA ILE A 706 0.34 11.23 37.33
C ILE A 706 -0.52 11.01 36.09
N ILE A 707 -0.33 9.89 35.40
CA ILE A 707 -1.10 9.52 34.21
C ILE A 707 -1.84 8.23 34.53
N ARG A 708 -3.17 8.24 34.42
CA ARG A 708 -4.01 7.05 34.62
C ARG A 708 -4.87 6.85 33.38
N ASN A 709 -4.60 5.78 32.64
CA ASN A 709 -5.44 5.35 31.51
C ASN A 709 -6.11 4.03 31.89
N TYR A 710 -7.43 3.96 31.72
CA TYR A 710 -8.24 2.79 32.01
C TYR A 710 -9.17 2.54 30.82
N ASN A 711 -9.11 1.33 30.27
CA ASN A 711 -10.00 0.89 29.21
C ASN A 711 -10.70 -0.41 29.63
N GLU A 712 -11.99 -0.49 29.37
CA GLU A 712 -12.83 -1.66 29.65
C GLU A 712 -13.72 -1.92 28.43
N GLN A 713 -13.73 -3.15 27.93
CA GLN A 713 -14.58 -3.58 26.83
C GLN A 713 -15.27 -4.91 27.16
N LEU A 714 -16.59 -4.94 27.00
CA LEU A 714 -17.43 -6.12 27.05
C LEU A 714 -18.15 -6.26 25.72
N SER A 715 -17.82 -7.33 24.99
CA SER A 715 -18.51 -7.71 23.76
C SER A 715 -19.83 -8.40 24.10
N ARG A 716 -20.87 -8.13 23.30
CA ARG A 716 -22.21 -8.71 23.47
C ARG A 716 -22.22 -10.16 23.01
N SER A 717 -22.88 -11.04 23.75
CA SER A 717 -23.22 -12.38 23.27
C SER A 717 -24.46 -12.27 22.36
N LEU A 718 -24.27 -12.48 21.05
CA LEU A 718 -25.34 -12.37 20.05
C LEU A 718 -26.15 -13.66 19.88
N VAL A 719 -25.70 -14.77 20.49
CA VAL A 719 -26.37 -16.06 20.41
C VAL A 719 -26.97 -16.40 21.76
N GLU A 720 -28.28 -16.61 21.78
CA GLU A 720 -29.02 -16.97 22.97
C GLU A 720 -28.53 -18.31 23.54
N GLY A 721 -28.31 -18.37 24.86
CA GLY A 721 -27.83 -19.58 25.55
C GLY A 721 -26.31 -19.74 25.65
N LEU A 722 -25.51 -18.88 25.00
CA LEU A 722 -24.06 -18.83 25.22
C LEU A 722 -23.71 -17.95 26.44
N PRO A 723 -22.67 -18.31 27.22
CA PRO A 723 -22.22 -17.49 28.35
C PRO A 723 -21.71 -16.12 27.88
N GLU A 724 -21.81 -15.11 28.74
CA GLU A 724 -21.24 -13.79 28.48
C GLU A 724 -19.73 -13.88 28.23
N LEU A 725 -19.26 -13.11 27.24
CA LEU A 725 -17.84 -13.01 26.94
C LEU A 725 -17.10 -12.31 28.09
N PRO A 726 -15.84 -12.66 28.37
CA PRO A 726 -15.09 -12.02 29.45
C PRO A 726 -14.84 -10.54 29.15
N THR A 727 -14.97 -9.70 30.18
CA THR A 727 -14.61 -8.27 30.08
C THR A 727 -13.10 -8.11 29.94
N LEU A 728 -12.67 -7.45 28.88
CA LEU A 728 -11.27 -7.07 28.67
C LEU A 728 -11.01 -5.75 29.38
N LYS A 729 -10.05 -5.73 30.31
CA LYS A 729 -9.65 -4.54 31.06
C LYS A 729 -8.17 -4.25 30.80
N GLN A 730 -7.86 -3.04 30.33
CA GLN A 730 -6.50 -2.55 30.17
C GLN A 730 -6.28 -1.36 31.10
N ARG A 731 -5.17 -1.38 31.84
CA ARG A 731 -4.80 -0.35 32.79
C ARG A 731 -3.38 0.09 32.51
N ASN A 732 -3.15 1.39 32.44
CA ASN A 732 -1.83 1.95 32.25
C ASN A 732 -1.65 3.16 33.16
N PHE A 733 -1.02 2.93 34.31
CA PHE A 733 -0.89 3.88 35.39
C PHE A 733 0.57 4.24 35.58
N MET A 734 0.91 5.50 35.34
CA MET A 734 2.28 6.01 35.37
C MET A 734 2.42 7.19 36.33
N PHE A 735 3.64 7.35 36.84
CA PHE A 735 4.11 8.51 37.57
C PHE A 735 5.42 9.00 36.95
N ASP A 736 5.32 10.06 36.16
CA ASP A 736 6.48 10.65 35.49
C ASP A 736 6.91 11.91 36.22
N TRP A 737 8.21 12.10 36.43
CA TRP A 737 8.73 13.36 36.93
C TRP A 737 10.10 13.68 36.35
N ASP A 738 10.31 14.95 36.03
CA ASP A 738 11.54 15.43 35.46
C ASP A 738 12.02 16.71 36.12
N TYR A 739 13.33 16.87 36.19
CA TYR A 739 13.92 18.08 36.71
C TYR A 739 15.03 18.59 35.79
N LEU A 740 15.11 19.91 35.71
CA LEU A 740 16.06 20.66 34.89
C LEU A 740 16.80 21.65 35.78
N LEU A 741 18.12 21.51 35.86
CA LEU A 741 19.02 22.42 36.53
C LEU A 741 19.92 23.09 35.48
N SER A 742 19.75 24.39 35.29
CA SER A 742 20.66 25.19 34.46
C SER A 742 21.56 26.02 35.36
N TYR A 743 22.87 25.98 35.12
CA TYR A 743 23.86 26.69 35.93
C TYR A 743 24.97 27.28 35.05
N ASN A 744 24.96 28.59 34.94
CA ASN A 744 26.09 29.38 34.44
C ASN A 744 27.11 29.56 35.57
N LEU A 745 28.05 28.63 35.73
CA LEU A 745 29.07 28.66 36.79
C LEU A 745 30.02 29.86 36.61
N THR A 746 30.37 30.17 35.36
CA THR A 746 31.09 31.39 34.98
C THR A 746 30.48 31.96 33.70
N LYS A 747 30.88 33.15 33.27
CA LYS A 747 30.49 33.75 31.97
C LYS A 747 30.96 32.92 30.77
N SER A 748 31.92 32.01 30.97
CA SER A 748 32.45 31.12 29.92
C SER A 748 32.05 29.66 30.09
N LEU A 749 31.57 29.24 31.27
CA LEU A 749 31.22 27.86 31.58
C LEU A 749 29.78 27.77 32.05
N GLN A 750 28.95 27.14 31.22
CA GLN A 750 27.55 26.85 31.53
C GLN A 750 27.33 25.35 31.46
N PHE A 751 26.53 24.82 32.37
CA PHE A 751 26.01 23.47 32.23
C PHE A 751 24.50 23.42 32.46
N THR A 752 23.85 22.46 31.81
CA THR A 752 22.45 22.13 31.99
C THR A 752 22.34 20.64 32.25
N PHE A 753 21.69 20.27 33.34
CA PHE A 753 21.43 18.89 33.71
C PHE A 753 19.93 18.64 33.72
N ARG A 754 19.48 17.65 32.95
CA ARG A 754 18.09 17.19 32.91
C ARG A 754 18.05 15.73 33.30
N ALA A 755 17.09 15.34 34.13
CA ALA A 755 16.79 13.93 34.36
C ALA A 755 15.28 13.70 34.32
N LEU A 756 14.88 12.67 33.59
CA LEU A 756 13.53 12.18 33.35
C LEU A 756 13.40 10.85 34.10
N ASN A 757 12.33 10.70 34.87
CA ASN A 757 12.07 9.51 35.67
C ASN A 757 10.63 9.07 35.41
N ASN A 758 10.47 7.91 34.80
CA ASN A 758 9.17 7.34 34.49
C ASN A 758 8.97 6.09 35.33
N TYR A 759 7.86 6.04 36.05
CA TYR A 759 7.47 4.91 36.87
C TYR A 759 6.15 4.37 36.38
N VAL A 760 6.01 3.04 36.44
CA VAL A 760 4.79 2.33 36.09
C VAL A 760 4.28 1.58 37.32
N TYR A 761 2.97 1.63 37.53
CA TYR A 761 2.29 0.82 38.52
C TYR A 761 1.54 -0.28 37.79
N ASP A 762 2.13 -1.48 37.80
CA ASP A 762 1.64 -2.70 37.13
C ASP A 762 1.55 -3.90 38.09
N GLN A 763 1.74 -3.68 39.39
CA GLN A 763 1.65 -4.70 40.44
C GLN A 763 0.20 -4.95 40.85
N PHE A 764 -0.56 -5.57 39.96
CA PHE A 764 -1.97 -5.91 40.17
C PHE A 764 -2.18 -7.40 39.98
N ASP A 765 -2.92 -8.03 40.89
CA ASP A 765 -3.26 -9.43 40.74
C ASP A 765 -4.33 -9.65 39.66
N LYS A 766 -4.29 -10.83 39.01
CA LYS A 766 -5.30 -11.27 38.05
C LYS A 766 -6.64 -11.45 38.78
N GLY A 767 -7.46 -10.38 38.82
CA GLY A 767 -8.78 -10.38 39.44
C GLY A 767 -9.09 -9.14 40.29
N GLU A 768 -8.09 -8.32 40.61
CA GLU A 768 -8.34 -7.09 41.36
C GLU A 768 -9.06 -6.05 40.49
N ASP A 769 -10.15 -5.48 41.01
CA ASP A 769 -10.90 -4.42 40.34
C ASP A 769 -10.39 -3.03 40.75
N ILE A 770 -9.30 -2.62 40.10
CA ILE A 770 -8.63 -1.36 40.39
C ILE A 770 -9.17 -0.28 39.46
N GLN A 771 -9.80 0.72 40.09
CA GLN A 771 -10.33 1.90 39.44
C GLN A 771 -9.29 3.03 39.35
N LEU A 772 -9.63 4.10 38.65
CA LEU A 772 -8.76 5.22 38.33
C LEU A 772 -8.13 5.91 39.55
N TYR A 773 -8.89 6.07 40.63
CA TYR A 773 -8.46 6.78 41.85
C TYR A 773 -7.89 5.85 42.92
N ASN A 774 -7.93 4.53 42.71
CA ASN A 774 -7.33 3.58 43.64
C ASN A 774 -5.81 3.73 43.60
N ASN A 775 -5.18 3.84 44.78
CA ASN A 775 -3.73 4.01 44.90
C ASN A 775 -3.18 5.17 44.04
N PHE A 776 -3.92 6.29 43.96
CA PHE A 776 -3.67 7.39 43.03
C PHE A 776 -2.25 8.01 43.12
N PHE A 777 -1.70 8.11 44.33
CA PHE A 777 -0.36 8.65 44.59
C PHE A 777 0.73 7.57 44.68
N GLN A 778 0.40 6.30 44.41
CA GLN A 778 1.38 5.22 44.36
C GLN A 778 2.29 5.44 43.15
N ILE A 779 3.60 5.54 43.39
CA ILE A 779 4.61 5.82 42.37
C ILE A 779 4.84 4.60 41.48
N GLY A 780 4.80 3.38 42.04
CA GLY A 780 5.06 2.15 41.29
C GLY A 780 6.55 1.81 41.21
N ARG A 781 6.92 0.97 40.24
CA ARG A 781 8.32 0.58 39.96
C ARG A 781 8.91 1.47 38.86
N PRO A 782 10.23 1.71 38.85
CA PRO A 782 10.85 2.48 37.76
C PRO A 782 10.78 1.68 36.45
N GLU A 783 10.33 2.34 35.38
CA GLU A 783 10.28 1.77 34.02
C GLU A 783 11.42 2.32 33.17
N HIS A 784 11.64 3.64 33.23
CA HIS A 784 12.64 4.32 32.41
C HIS A 784 13.25 5.50 33.15
N TYR A 785 14.57 5.64 33.03
CA TYR A 785 15.30 6.79 33.52
C TYR A 785 16.24 7.29 32.43
N HIS A 786 16.18 8.59 32.18
CA HIS A 786 17.05 9.22 31.19
C HIS A 786 17.63 10.51 31.75
N GLN A 787 18.94 10.70 31.63
CA GLN A 787 19.59 11.96 31.99
C GLN A 787 20.48 12.49 30.88
N THR A 788 20.51 13.81 30.78
CA THR A 788 21.37 14.54 29.84
C THR A 788 22.12 15.62 30.60
N LEU A 789 23.45 15.61 30.48
CA LEU A 789 24.32 16.71 30.90
C LEU A 789 24.86 17.41 29.65
N ASN A 790 24.54 18.70 29.52
CA ASN A 790 25.10 19.57 28.50
C ASN A 790 26.07 20.55 29.15
N LEU A 791 27.34 20.52 28.80
CA LEU A 791 28.39 21.41 29.27
C LEU A 791 28.92 22.24 28.09
N THR A 792 28.79 23.55 28.15
CA THR A 792 29.37 24.46 27.14
C THR A 792 30.45 25.30 27.81
N TYR A 793 31.66 25.20 27.28
CA TYR A 793 32.81 25.99 27.67
C TYR A 793 33.29 26.87 26.50
N LYS A 794 33.03 28.17 26.60
CA LYS A 794 33.61 29.17 25.72
C LYS A 794 35.03 29.45 26.16
N ILE A 795 36.00 28.94 25.42
CA ILE A 795 37.42 29.05 25.79
C ILE A 795 37.83 30.52 25.67
N PRO A 796 38.34 31.13 26.75
CA PRO A 796 38.57 32.58 26.84
C PRO A 796 39.87 33.02 26.14
N PHE A 797 40.04 32.65 24.86
CA PHE A 797 41.18 33.09 24.03
C PHE A 797 41.25 34.62 23.90
N ASP A 798 40.10 35.32 23.97
CA ASP A 798 39.96 36.79 23.99
C ASP A 798 40.59 37.47 25.22
N LYS A 799 40.94 36.69 26.24
CA LYS A 799 41.65 37.15 27.43
C LYS A 799 43.16 37.14 27.26
N PHE A 800 43.68 36.50 26.20
CA PHE A 800 45.11 36.48 25.87
C PHE A 800 45.39 37.41 24.68
N LYS A 801 46.29 38.38 24.87
CA LYS A 801 46.59 39.43 23.88
C LYS A 801 46.94 38.92 22.48
N TYR A 802 47.65 37.80 22.39
CA TYR A 802 48.10 37.25 21.11
C TYR A 802 47.17 36.16 20.53
N LEU A 803 46.08 35.80 21.23
CA LEU A 803 45.15 34.73 20.83
C LEU A 803 43.71 35.24 20.64
N ASP A 804 43.46 36.55 20.73
CA ASP A 804 42.12 37.16 20.60
C ASP A 804 41.50 37.05 19.19
N PHE A 805 42.28 36.54 18.24
CA PHE A 805 41.86 36.18 16.89
C PHE A 805 41.15 34.83 16.84
N ILE A 806 41.27 34.01 17.90
CA ILE A 806 40.64 32.70 18.04
C ILE A 806 39.38 32.83 18.91
N SER A 807 38.27 32.27 18.44
CA SER A 807 37.04 32.08 19.20
C SER A 807 36.72 30.59 19.26
N GLY A 808 37.07 29.95 20.39
CA GLY A 808 36.86 28.52 20.60
C GLY A 808 35.69 28.24 21.53
N THR A 809 34.84 27.29 21.17
CA THR A 809 33.76 26.76 22.01
C THR A 809 33.89 25.24 22.07
N TYR A 810 33.87 24.70 23.27
CA TYR A 810 33.84 23.27 23.53
C TYR A 810 32.49 22.92 24.15
N ASN A 811 31.73 22.04 23.50
CA ASN A 811 30.48 21.48 23.98
C ASN A 811 30.70 20.01 24.32
N TYR A 812 30.23 19.59 25.47
CA TYR A 812 30.22 18.21 25.90
C TYR A 812 28.80 17.83 26.30
N THR A 813 28.21 16.90 25.56
CA THR A 813 26.90 16.32 25.87
C THR A 813 27.13 14.90 26.36
N ALA A 814 26.55 14.54 27.49
CA ALA A 814 26.59 13.18 28.02
C ALA A 814 25.17 12.72 28.34
N ASP A 815 24.81 11.57 27.79
CA ASP A 815 23.50 10.95 27.98
C ASP A 815 23.66 9.62 28.71
N TYR A 816 22.72 9.32 29.60
CA TYR A 816 22.61 8.02 30.23
C TYR A 816 21.15 7.60 30.29
N ASP A 817 20.93 6.35 29.93
CA ASP A 817 19.62 5.74 29.85
C ASP A 817 19.63 4.44 30.68
N TRP A 818 18.57 4.21 31.44
CA TRP A 818 18.27 2.96 32.12
C TRP A 818 16.83 2.58 31.81
N GLN A 819 16.61 1.35 31.36
CA GLN A 819 15.28 0.87 30.98
C GLN A 819 15.03 -0.51 31.58
N ALA A 820 13.87 -0.66 32.22
CA ALA A 820 13.38 -1.95 32.67
C ALA A 820 12.53 -2.62 31.57
N PRO A 821 12.66 -3.94 31.38
CA PRO A 821 11.72 -4.69 30.56
C PRO A 821 10.36 -4.84 31.27
N SER A 822 9.41 -5.54 30.62
CA SER A 822 8.15 -5.94 31.25
C SER A 822 8.40 -6.72 32.55
N PHE A 823 7.55 -6.49 33.56
CA PHE A 823 7.62 -7.14 34.87
C PHE A 823 7.71 -8.67 34.76
N SER A 824 7.04 -9.29 33.78
CA SER A 824 7.02 -10.75 33.60
C SER A 824 8.36 -11.37 33.19
N ILE A 825 9.31 -10.56 32.70
CA ILE A 825 10.60 -11.04 32.18
C ILE A 825 11.79 -10.29 32.81
N ILE A 826 11.55 -9.42 33.80
CA ILE A 826 12.61 -8.60 34.40
C ILE A 826 13.66 -9.45 35.09
N GLU A 827 13.25 -10.53 35.77
CA GLU A 827 14.17 -11.46 36.44
C GLU A 827 14.97 -12.30 35.45
N SER A 828 14.42 -12.58 34.26
CA SER A 828 15.10 -13.40 33.25
C SER A 828 16.02 -12.56 32.35
N VAL A 829 15.60 -11.37 31.92
CA VAL A 829 16.31 -10.52 30.94
C VAL A 829 17.18 -9.44 31.59
N GLY A 830 16.75 -8.90 32.73
CA GLY A 830 17.42 -7.79 33.43
C GLY A 830 17.18 -6.46 32.75
N ASN A 831 17.58 -5.38 33.42
CA ASN A 831 17.48 -4.03 32.91
C ASN A 831 18.57 -3.78 31.85
N THR A 832 18.40 -2.73 31.07
CA THR A 832 19.41 -2.27 30.12
C THR A 832 19.93 -0.91 30.56
N ILE A 833 21.23 -0.67 30.37
CA ILE A 833 21.81 0.66 30.54
C ILE A 833 22.56 1.08 29.29
N GLN A 834 22.44 2.34 28.93
CA GLN A 834 23.15 2.94 27.82
C GLN A 834 23.84 4.22 28.29
N ASN A 835 25.03 4.47 27.74
CA ASN A 835 25.71 5.73 27.88
C ASN A 835 26.11 6.26 26.51
N ALA A 836 25.98 7.57 26.29
CA ALA A 836 26.56 8.25 25.14
C ALA A 836 27.32 9.51 25.58
N ASN A 837 28.31 9.90 24.79
CA ASN A 837 28.93 11.20 24.89
C ASN A 837 29.18 11.82 23.50
N THR A 838 29.14 13.14 23.43
CA THR A 838 29.49 13.91 22.26
C THR A 838 30.43 15.03 22.68
N HIS A 839 31.65 15.00 22.16
CA HIS A 839 32.62 16.08 22.27
C HIS A 839 32.56 16.91 20.99
N ASN A 840 32.18 18.19 21.08
CA ASN A 840 32.15 19.08 19.94
C ASN A 840 33.00 20.32 20.22
N PHE A 841 34.11 20.45 19.50
CA PHE A 841 35.01 21.58 19.55
C PHE A 841 34.91 22.38 18.25
N THR A 842 34.49 23.64 18.35
CA THR A 842 34.45 24.58 17.23
C THR A 842 35.38 25.75 17.52
N ALA A 843 36.30 26.05 16.61
CA ALA A 843 37.19 27.21 16.68
C ALA A 843 37.10 28.03 15.40
N ASP A 844 36.67 29.28 15.53
CA ASP A 844 36.70 30.29 14.46
C ASP A 844 37.92 31.19 14.67
N MET A 845 38.79 31.27 13.66
CA MET A 845 39.97 32.12 13.66
C MET A 845 39.78 33.26 12.66
N THR A 846 39.61 34.48 13.16
CA THR A 846 39.50 35.70 12.34
C THR A 846 40.88 36.26 12.07
N MET A 847 41.44 35.94 10.91
CA MET A 847 42.83 36.28 10.57
C MET A 847 43.05 37.78 10.43
N ASP A 848 42.02 38.57 10.11
CA ASP A 848 42.11 40.04 10.14
C ASP A 848 42.59 40.58 11.50
N ARG A 849 42.23 39.91 12.62
CA ARG A 849 42.72 40.27 13.96
C ARG A 849 44.15 39.79 14.18
N LEU A 850 44.48 38.59 13.72
CA LEU A 850 45.84 38.06 13.78
C LEU A 850 46.81 38.99 13.04
N TYR A 851 46.50 39.33 11.78
CA TYR A 851 47.30 40.20 10.92
C TYR A 851 47.51 41.60 11.50
N LYS A 852 46.50 42.15 12.19
CA LYS A 852 46.62 43.41 12.96
C LYS A 852 47.50 43.27 14.19
N ASN A 853 47.39 42.17 14.93
CA ASN A 853 48.17 41.95 16.14
C ASN A 853 49.65 41.67 15.89
N ILE A 854 49.97 41.01 14.77
CA ILE A 854 51.36 40.83 14.30
C ILE A 854 51.88 42.02 13.48
N GLY A 855 51.02 43.01 13.18
CA GLY A 855 51.39 44.28 12.57
C GLY A 855 51.65 44.24 11.05
N LEU A 856 51.13 43.25 10.33
CA LEU A 856 51.26 43.13 8.86
C LEU A 856 50.56 44.26 8.11
N ASP A 857 49.47 44.79 8.66
CA ASP A 857 48.74 45.94 8.15
C ASP A 857 49.60 47.23 8.19
N LYS A 858 50.36 47.42 9.27
CA LYS A 858 51.23 48.60 9.48
C LYS A 858 52.49 48.61 8.62
N LEU A 859 52.93 47.46 8.09
CA LEU A 859 54.14 47.34 7.28
C LEU A 859 54.04 48.03 5.90
N PHE A 860 52.84 48.15 5.32
CA PHE A 860 52.66 48.72 3.96
C PHE A 860 51.54 49.76 3.83
N THR A 861 50.82 50.06 4.92
CA THR A 861 49.88 51.21 5.00
C THR A 861 50.44 52.36 5.84
N LYS A 862 51.57 52.96 5.42
CA LYS A 862 51.85 54.36 5.79
C LYS A 862 50.91 55.28 5.02
N THR A 863 49.65 55.31 5.41
CA THR A 863 48.78 56.44 5.10
C THR A 863 49.21 57.59 6.00
N ASN A 864 50.01 58.51 5.47
CA ASN A 864 50.05 59.86 6.00
C ASN A 864 48.67 60.48 5.76
N THR A 865 47.85 60.54 6.81
CA THR A 865 46.67 61.40 6.83
C THR A 865 47.17 62.84 6.93
N MET A 866 46.94 63.66 5.90
CA MET A 866 46.86 65.10 6.08
C MET A 866 45.45 65.45 6.55
N ASP A 867 45.35 66.45 7.43
CA ASP A 867 44.09 66.96 7.95
C ASP A 867 43.13 67.33 6.81
N ALA A 868 41.87 66.96 6.99
CA ALA A 868 40.81 67.36 6.10
C ALA A 868 40.67 68.89 6.11
N LYS A 869 40.80 69.55 4.96
CA LYS A 869 40.27 70.90 4.82
C LYS A 869 38.75 70.80 4.75
N GLN A 870 38.10 71.42 5.73
CA GLN A 870 36.66 71.62 5.78
C GLN A 870 36.25 72.54 4.63
N ASP A 871 35.29 72.10 3.82
CA ASP A 871 34.63 72.99 2.88
C ASP A 871 33.63 73.87 3.66
N ALA A 872 33.77 75.19 3.54
CA ALA A 872 33.16 76.14 4.47
C ALA A 872 31.62 76.23 4.37
N ASN A 873 31.00 75.61 3.35
CA ASN A 873 29.57 75.76 3.08
C ASN A 873 28.73 74.49 3.17
N SER A 874 29.28 73.33 3.52
CA SER A 874 28.47 72.10 3.67
C SER A 874 28.86 71.16 4.82
N GLY A 875 29.96 71.41 5.54
CA GLY A 875 30.34 70.63 6.73
C GLY A 875 30.68 69.15 6.47
N ALA A 876 30.55 68.65 5.25
CA ALA A 876 30.88 67.28 4.89
C ALA A 876 32.39 67.15 4.63
N VAL A 877 33.04 66.27 5.39
CA VAL A 877 34.46 65.95 5.22
C VAL A 877 34.63 65.04 4.01
N VAL A 878 35.05 65.58 2.86
CA VAL A 878 35.39 64.78 1.68
C VAL A 878 36.85 64.31 1.80
N LYS A 879 37.05 63.05 2.20
CA LYS A 879 38.38 62.40 2.19
C LYS A 879 38.73 61.91 0.79
N THR A 880 39.62 62.61 0.07
CA THR A 880 40.20 62.13 -1.19
C THR A 880 41.40 61.23 -0.93
N LYS A 881 41.32 59.94 -1.30
CA LYS A 881 42.43 58.97 -1.20
C LYS A 881 43.40 59.15 -2.38
N LYS A 882 44.71 59.33 -2.09
CA LYS A 882 45.79 59.31 -3.10
C LYS A 882 45.84 57.93 -3.79
N LYS A 883 45.91 57.88 -5.12
CA LYS A 883 46.13 56.63 -5.89
C LYS A 883 47.51 56.06 -5.52
N LEU A 884 47.54 54.79 -5.09
CA LEU A 884 48.77 54.09 -4.70
C LEU A 884 49.78 54.06 -5.87
N SER A 885 51.07 54.26 -5.57
CA SER A 885 52.19 54.10 -6.52
C SER A 885 52.27 52.67 -7.06
N VAL A 886 52.80 52.44 -8.28
CA VAL A 886 52.88 51.09 -8.91
C VAL A 886 53.60 50.08 -8.01
N GLY A 887 54.69 50.47 -7.33
CA GLY A 887 55.36 49.60 -6.34
C GLY A 887 54.53 49.31 -5.08
N GLN A 888 53.69 50.25 -4.66
CA GLN A 888 52.74 50.05 -3.56
C GLN A 888 51.51 49.23 -3.98
N LYS A 889 51.13 49.25 -5.28
CA LYS A 889 50.09 48.38 -5.83
C LYS A 889 50.55 46.92 -5.90
N ILE A 890 51.80 46.67 -6.31
CA ILE A 890 52.39 45.32 -6.33
C ILE A 890 52.58 44.79 -4.90
N GLY A 891 53.09 45.62 -3.99
CA GLY A 891 53.19 45.26 -2.57
C GLY A 891 51.84 44.98 -1.91
N ARG A 892 50.79 45.74 -2.29
CA ARG A 892 49.42 45.49 -1.83
C ARG A 892 48.84 44.20 -2.39
N VAL A 893 49.10 43.84 -3.65
CA VAL A 893 48.71 42.54 -4.21
C VAL A 893 49.43 41.40 -3.47
N GLY A 894 50.71 41.54 -3.15
CA GLY A 894 51.44 40.55 -2.35
C GLY A 894 50.90 40.39 -0.92
N VAL A 895 50.54 41.50 -0.25
CA VAL A 895 49.89 41.46 1.07
C VAL A 895 48.48 40.89 0.97
N ASP A 896 47.68 41.29 -0.03
CA ASP A 896 46.33 40.77 -0.26
C ASP A 896 46.36 39.26 -0.54
N ILE A 897 47.43 38.73 -1.15
CA ILE A 897 47.70 37.29 -1.30
C ILE A 897 48.08 36.65 0.04
N LEU A 898 48.99 37.27 0.82
CA LEU A 898 49.40 36.76 2.14
C LEU A 898 48.29 36.84 3.20
N THR A 899 47.35 37.77 3.07
CA THR A 899 46.15 37.95 3.92
C THR A 899 44.88 37.50 3.22
N SER A 900 44.99 36.66 2.18
CA SER A 900 43.85 36.16 1.40
C SER A 900 42.92 35.29 2.23
N VAL A 901 43.48 34.56 3.20
CA VAL A 901 42.73 33.76 4.17
C VAL A 901 42.20 34.68 5.26
N LYS A 902 40.92 35.05 5.18
CA LYS A 902 40.30 35.95 6.17
C LYS A 902 39.79 35.24 7.41
N ASN A 903 39.24 34.03 7.23
CA ASN A 903 38.67 33.22 8.29
C ASN A 903 39.08 31.76 8.12
N ILE A 904 39.48 31.11 9.21
CA ILE A 904 39.63 29.66 9.28
C ILE A 904 38.63 29.15 10.31
N ARG A 905 37.83 28.14 9.95
CA ARG A 905 36.92 27.46 10.88
C ARG A 905 37.36 26.02 11.03
N LEU A 906 37.63 25.61 12.26
CA LEU A 906 37.90 24.24 12.65
C LEU A 906 36.69 23.71 13.42
N SER A 907 36.17 22.55 13.02
CA SER A 907 35.13 21.84 13.75
C SER A 907 35.59 20.40 13.94
N TYR A 908 35.58 19.93 15.18
CA TYR A 908 35.89 18.56 15.55
C TYR A 908 34.75 18.03 16.40
N THR A 909 34.16 16.93 15.96
CA THR A 909 33.09 16.24 16.68
C THR A 909 33.51 14.79 16.87
N GLU A 910 33.41 14.29 18.09
CA GLU A 910 33.63 12.89 18.44
C GLU A 910 32.38 12.38 19.16
N ASN A 911 31.78 11.31 18.64
CA ASN A 911 30.60 10.70 19.23
C ASN A 911 30.93 9.30 19.74
N ASN A 912 30.63 9.03 21.00
CA ASN A 912 30.83 7.73 21.61
C ASN A 912 29.53 7.18 22.22
N GLY A 913 29.38 5.86 22.20
CA GLY A 913 28.25 5.18 22.81
C GLY A 913 28.63 3.81 23.36
N THR A 914 28.01 3.42 24.48
CA THR A 914 28.14 2.10 25.10
C THR A 914 26.74 1.60 25.49
N PHE A 915 26.40 0.36 25.12
CA PHE A 915 25.15 -0.31 25.50
C PHE A 915 25.44 -1.59 26.29
N LEU A 916 24.80 -1.76 27.45
CA LEU A 916 24.98 -2.91 28.34
C LEU A 916 23.62 -3.49 28.77
N PRO A 917 23.20 -4.63 28.19
CA PRO A 917 22.00 -5.35 28.62
C PRO A 917 22.28 -6.30 29.80
N GLY A 918 21.24 -6.71 30.52
CA GLY A 918 21.32 -7.68 31.62
C GLY A 918 21.77 -7.08 32.96
N TYR A 919 21.60 -5.77 33.14
CA TYR A 919 21.92 -5.02 34.33
C TYR A 919 20.87 -5.24 35.43
N ILE A 920 21.27 -5.73 36.59
CA ILE A 920 20.35 -6.03 37.71
C ILE A 920 19.93 -4.77 38.48
N PRO A 921 20.85 -3.86 38.87
CA PRO A 921 20.50 -2.76 39.76
C PRO A 921 19.41 -1.85 39.18
N GLU A 922 18.52 -1.41 40.06
CA GLU A 922 17.52 -0.40 39.74
C GLU A 922 18.16 0.99 39.66
N MET A 923 17.48 1.92 38.99
CA MET A 923 17.86 3.33 39.01
C MET A 923 17.64 3.95 40.41
N GLY A 924 18.39 5.00 40.71
CA GLY A 924 18.27 5.77 41.95
C GLY A 924 18.62 7.23 41.72
N PHE A 925 19.06 7.96 42.74
CA PHE A 925 19.42 9.37 42.59
C PHE A 925 20.58 9.55 41.59
N LEU A 926 20.41 10.43 40.59
CA LEU A 926 21.33 10.61 39.46
C LEU A 926 21.59 9.32 38.67
N GLY A 927 20.60 8.44 38.56
CA GLY A 927 20.70 7.18 37.81
C GLY A 927 21.58 6.13 38.49
N ARG A 928 21.85 6.27 39.80
CA ARG A 928 22.72 5.37 40.55
C ARG A 928 22.02 4.85 41.80
N ASN A 929 22.21 3.57 42.08
CA ASN A 929 21.70 2.92 43.27
C ASN A 929 22.82 2.16 44.01
N ASN A 930 22.69 2.01 45.32
CA ASN A 930 23.62 1.20 46.11
C ASN A 930 23.21 -0.27 46.00
N TYR A 931 24.01 -1.06 45.28
CA TYR A 931 23.76 -2.49 45.04
C TYR A 931 25.02 -3.29 45.38
N SER A 932 24.87 -4.31 46.22
CA SER A 932 25.97 -5.15 46.72
C SER A 932 27.13 -4.36 47.36
N GLY A 933 26.80 -3.27 48.08
CA GLY A 933 27.78 -2.44 48.79
C GLY A 933 28.55 -1.44 47.93
N SER A 934 28.18 -1.28 46.65
CA SER A 934 28.79 -0.35 45.70
C SER A 934 27.73 0.47 44.95
N LEU A 935 28.04 1.73 44.63
CA LEU A 935 27.15 2.60 43.85
C LEU A 935 27.24 2.27 42.36
N ALA A 936 26.20 1.60 41.85
CA ALA A 936 26.09 1.11 40.49
C ALA A 936 25.16 2.04 39.65
N PRO A 937 25.48 2.34 38.38
CA PRO A 937 26.78 2.16 37.74
C PRO A 937 27.78 3.24 38.21
N THR A 938 28.98 3.26 37.64
CA THR A 938 29.99 4.25 38.03
C THR A 938 29.55 5.67 37.70
N PHE A 939 29.96 6.64 38.52
CA PHE A 939 29.65 8.06 38.28
C PHE A 939 30.10 8.52 36.88
N GLY A 940 31.29 8.10 36.44
CA GLY A 940 31.77 8.37 35.09
C GLY A 940 30.84 7.81 34.02
N PHE A 941 30.37 6.56 34.17
CA PHE A 941 29.48 5.93 33.19
C PHE A 941 28.14 6.64 33.06
N VAL A 942 27.60 7.25 34.12
CA VAL A 942 26.35 8.02 34.01
C VAL A 942 26.54 9.37 33.31
N PHE A 943 27.77 9.87 33.27
CA PHE A 943 28.13 11.16 32.66
C PHE A 943 29.03 10.99 31.42
N GLY A 944 28.87 9.92 30.66
CA GLY A 944 29.50 9.82 29.34
C GLY A 944 30.81 9.03 29.29
N SER A 945 31.30 8.46 30.38
CA SER A 945 32.59 7.75 30.38
C SER A 945 32.52 6.43 29.63
N GLN A 946 33.38 6.30 28.61
CA GLN A 946 33.50 5.12 27.75
C GLN A 946 34.52 4.10 28.28
N THR A 947 34.86 4.18 29.57
CA THR A 947 35.73 3.21 30.24
C THR A 947 35.00 1.87 30.40
N SER A 948 35.73 0.74 30.34
CA SER A 948 35.10 -0.57 30.38
C SER A 948 34.36 -0.80 31.70
N ILE A 949 33.03 -0.73 31.64
CA ILE A 949 32.14 -0.96 32.79
C ILE A 949 31.94 -2.45 33.08
N ILE A 950 32.17 -3.32 32.10
CA ILE A 950 31.89 -4.76 32.17
C ILE A 950 32.66 -5.43 33.31
N ASN A 951 33.99 -5.23 33.39
CA ASN A 951 34.80 -5.89 34.40
C ASN A 951 34.33 -5.52 35.82
N LYS A 952 34.03 -4.24 36.03
CA LYS A 952 33.51 -3.75 37.30
C LYS A 952 32.09 -4.25 37.58
N ALA A 953 31.26 -4.38 36.55
CA ALA A 953 29.92 -4.94 36.67
C ALA A 953 29.96 -6.45 37.02
N LEU A 954 30.92 -7.20 36.49
CA LEU A 954 31.12 -8.62 36.85
C LEU A 954 31.66 -8.78 38.27
N GLU A 955 32.69 -8.02 38.67
CA GLU A 955 33.29 -8.07 40.01
C GLU A 955 32.28 -7.73 41.13
N ASN A 956 31.36 -6.80 40.87
CA ASN A 956 30.37 -6.34 41.86
C ASN A 956 28.99 -7.02 41.69
N GLY A 957 28.86 -8.01 40.79
CA GLY A 957 27.62 -8.78 40.59
C GLY A 957 26.45 -7.96 40.04
N TRP A 958 26.70 -6.96 39.19
CA TRP A 958 25.68 -6.07 38.61
C TRP A 958 24.99 -6.65 37.36
N LEU A 959 25.43 -7.81 36.88
CA LEU A 959 24.88 -8.47 35.69
C LEU A 959 24.18 -9.76 36.06
N LEU A 960 23.11 -10.09 35.35
CA LEU A 960 22.41 -11.36 35.51
C LEU A 960 23.35 -12.53 35.18
N SER A 961 23.55 -13.38 36.18
CA SER A 961 24.14 -14.71 36.03
C SER A 961 23.07 -15.68 35.53
N ARG A 962 23.36 -16.43 34.46
CA ARG A 962 22.47 -17.48 33.94
C ARG A 962 23.17 -18.83 33.92
N ASP A 963 22.39 -19.91 34.05
CA ASP A 963 22.89 -21.27 33.87
C ASP A 963 23.08 -21.58 32.38
N LEU A 964 23.91 -22.58 32.04
CA LEU A 964 24.17 -23.05 30.68
C LEU A 964 22.91 -23.50 29.94
N ASN A 965 21.85 -23.84 30.69
CA ASN A 965 20.59 -24.37 30.18
C ASN A 965 19.48 -23.31 30.00
N ASP A 966 19.72 -22.04 30.36
CA ASP A 966 18.72 -20.98 30.22
C ASP A 966 18.61 -20.45 28.78
N ASN A 967 17.39 -20.14 28.34
CA ASN A 967 17.13 -19.58 27.00
C ASN A 967 17.89 -18.26 26.78
N TYR A 968 18.57 -18.12 25.63
CA TYR A 968 19.31 -16.90 25.26
C TYR A 968 18.37 -15.83 24.71
N TYR A 969 18.42 -14.60 25.26
CA TYR A 969 17.55 -13.48 24.87
C TYR A 969 18.33 -12.28 24.26
N SER A 970 19.58 -12.49 23.80
CA SER A 970 20.57 -11.50 23.27
C SER A 970 21.61 -10.98 24.29
N LYS A 971 22.88 -10.86 23.85
CA LYS A 971 24.04 -10.34 24.61
C LYS A 971 24.94 -9.48 23.71
N ASN A 972 24.40 -8.41 23.12
CA ASN A 972 25.20 -7.51 22.31
C ASN A 972 25.68 -6.33 23.14
N TYR A 973 26.92 -6.40 23.64
CA TYR A 973 27.64 -5.20 24.07
C TYR A 973 28.20 -4.52 22.81
N SER A 974 27.78 -3.28 22.56
CA SER A 974 28.31 -2.47 21.47
C SER A 974 28.99 -1.23 22.02
N LYS A 975 30.14 -0.91 21.42
CA LYS A 975 30.84 0.36 21.63
C LYS A 975 31.05 0.99 20.27
N SER A 976 30.53 2.19 20.09
CA SER A 976 30.68 2.97 18.85
C SER A 976 31.56 4.19 19.09
N HIS A 977 32.40 4.51 18.12
CA HIS A 977 33.25 5.70 18.09
C HIS A 977 33.21 6.25 16.66
N PHE A 978 32.68 7.47 16.49
CA PHE A 978 32.48 8.13 15.21
C PHE A 978 33.10 9.53 15.19
#